data_AF-A0A1H7RHU6-F1
#
_entry.id   AF-A0A1H7RHU6-F1
#
_cell.length_a   1.000
_cell.length_b   1.000
_cell.length_c   1.000
_cell.angle_alpha   90.00
_cell.angle_beta   90.00
_cell.angle_gamma   90.00
#
_symmetry.space_group_name_H-M   'P 1'
#
loop_
_entity.id
_entity.type
_entity.pdbx_description
1 polymer ?
#
loop_
_entity_poly.entity_id
_entity_poly.type
_entity_poly.pdbx_seq_one_letter_code
_entity_poly.pdbx_strand_id
1 'polypeptide(L)'
;MSEVARYRVAVRTLCDFTAREGDLDHRFTPAPSAREGIEGHARVAKRRGEGYEAELPLSATFEGLSVSGRADGFDPAANRLEEVKTHRGHLERMADNQRALHWAQVSVYGALLCAERRLDSLTLALVYLDITTGRETVLTKEASAIELQAFFETQCRRFLAWAEQEARHRERRDTALGELAFPHDSFRPGQRDLAESVYKAASTGRCLLVQAPTGIGKTLGTLFPLLKAMPRQGLDRVAFLTMKTPGRRLALDALAILGAAERAGSPDAGSPDSTFRPLRVLELTARDKACEYPDRACHGEACPLAAGFYDRLPAARQAAVAHGWLDREALRGVALDHGVCPYYLGQELARWCDLIVGDVNHWFDANALLHGLARANGWRLGLLVDEAHNLVERARGMYSAELDQRRLARLRREAPAALKRPLGRLAGQWQSLVKEAGMSEVGEPGRPAYRVLDGLPGGMVAALQGVASAITEYLGEHPGQASLALQELLFEALAFTRLAESFGDHSLCDLARHGRGQAVLGLRNLVPADFLAPRFAAAQSAVLFSATLSPAHYHRDLLGLPAATVWREVATPFAAEQLEVRIRADISTRLRDREASLAPIVDELAGQYRRRPGHYLAFFSSFAYLEAALARLQEAHPQIPVRAQTRGMREEARDAFLAGFAPGGQGIGFAVLGGAFAEGIDLPGERLIGAFIATLGLPPFDDFNEALKGRLAARFGRGDDYAYRIPGLIKVVQAAGRVIRGPDDEGTVVLMDDRFARREVRARLPGWWAVD
;
A
#
# COMPACT_ATOMS: atom_id res chain seq x y z
N MET A 1 49.17 5.96 -10.98
CA MET A 1 47.95 5.50 -11.67
C MET A 1 46.80 5.83 -10.76
N SER A 2 45.89 6.71 -11.15
CA SER A 2 44.73 7.07 -10.33
C SER A 2 43.87 5.81 -10.17
N GLU A 3 43.70 5.38 -8.91
CA GLU A 3 42.81 4.28 -8.58
C GLU A 3 41.39 4.68 -9.01
N VAL A 4 40.81 3.96 -9.98
CA VAL A 4 39.48 4.26 -10.48
C VAL A 4 38.48 3.89 -9.39
N ALA A 5 37.71 4.86 -8.91
CA ALA A 5 36.71 4.62 -7.86
C ALA A 5 35.66 3.59 -8.34
N ARG A 6 35.57 2.46 -7.64
CA ARG A 6 34.64 1.36 -7.87
C ARG A 6 33.24 1.67 -7.34
N TYR A 7 33.15 2.42 -6.24
CA TYR A 7 31.88 2.81 -5.61
C TYR A 7 31.88 4.30 -5.30
N ARG A 8 30.70 4.91 -5.23
CA ARG A 8 30.53 6.31 -4.80
C ARG A 8 29.40 6.43 -3.79
N VAL A 9 29.63 7.17 -2.71
CA VAL A 9 28.64 7.41 -1.65
C VAL A 9 28.73 8.83 -1.14
N ALA A 10 27.57 9.41 -0.78
CA ALA A 10 27.53 10.69 -0.09
C ALA A 10 27.86 10.50 1.40
N VAL A 11 28.54 11.46 2.04
CA VAL A 11 28.87 11.41 3.48
C VAL A 11 27.64 11.11 4.33
N ARG A 12 26.51 11.79 4.06
CA ARG A 12 25.24 11.53 4.74
C ARG A 12 24.78 10.07 4.62
N THR A 13 24.79 9.52 3.41
CA THR A 13 24.36 8.13 3.16
C THR A 13 25.29 7.12 3.82
N LEU A 14 26.60 7.40 3.82
CA LEU A 14 27.59 6.57 4.53
C LEU A 14 27.26 6.50 6.02
N CYS A 15 27.15 7.66 6.68
CA CYS A 15 26.87 7.73 8.11
C CYS A 15 25.49 7.14 8.47
N ASP A 16 24.45 7.42 7.67
CA ASP A 16 23.10 6.89 7.87
C ASP A 16 23.09 5.35 7.85
N PHE A 17 24.01 4.74 7.10
CA PHE A 17 24.15 3.29 6.99
C PHE A 17 25.03 2.68 8.09
N THR A 18 26.17 3.29 8.40
CA THR A 18 27.24 2.67 9.19
C THR A 18 27.33 3.11 10.65
N ALA A 19 26.72 4.25 10.99
CA ALA A 19 26.92 4.95 12.26
C ALA A 19 25.63 5.19 13.07
N ARG A 20 24.50 4.58 12.69
CA ARG A 20 23.30 4.58 13.53
C ARG A 20 23.51 3.67 14.74
N GLU A 21 23.17 4.18 15.92
CA GLU A 21 23.29 3.49 17.21
C GLU A 21 22.06 3.79 18.09
N GLY A 22 21.90 3.03 19.18
CA GLY A 22 20.85 3.24 20.18
C GLY A 22 19.44 2.80 19.77
N ASP A 23 18.45 3.45 20.39
CA ASP A 23 17.06 3.02 20.33
C ASP A 23 16.38 3.34 18.99
N LEU A 24 15.41 2.52 18.63
CA LEU A 24 14.34 2.94 17.73
C LEU A 24 13.44 3.91 18.51
N ASP A 25 13.22 5.12 18.00
CA ASP A 25 12.40 6.13 18.66
C ASP A 25 11.42 6.79 17.69
N HIS A 26 10.13 6.53 17.90
CA HIS A 26 9.01 7.11 17.15
C HIS A 26 8.22 8.14 17.95
N ARG A 27 8.78 8.68 19.03
CA ARG A 27 8.20 9.88 19.66
C ARG A 27 8.14 11.00 18.62
N PHE A 28 7.04 11.74 18.63
CA PHE A 28 6.87 12.84 17.70
C PHE A 28 7.92 13.91 17.98
N THR A 29 8.86 14.10 17.05
CA THR A 29 9.82 15.21 17.08
C THR A 29 9.39 16.20 16.00
N PRO A 30 8.98 17.43 16.34
CA PRO A 30 8.67 18.44 15.35
C PRO A 30 9.93 18.74 14.53
N ALA A 31 9.85 18.55 13.22
CA ALA A 31 10.95 18.83 12.30
C ALA A 31 10.63 20.07 11.45
N PRO A 32 11.62 20.93 11.16
CA PRO A 32 11.51 21.96 10.15
C PRO A 32 11.14 21.39 8.78
N SER A 33 10.43 22.18 7.97
CA SER A 33 10.32 21.89 6.54
C SER A 33 11.69 22.01 5.85
N ALA A 34 11.85 21.36 4.68
CA ALA A 34 13.09 21.45 3.91
C ALA A 34 13.48 22.90 3.58
N ARG A 35 12.50 23.77 3.31
CA ARG A 35 12.74 25.19 3.02
C ARG A 35 13.25 25.95 4.25
N GLU A 36 12.63 25.74 5.41
CA GLU A 36 13.08 26.33 6.67
C GLU A 36 14.46 25.82 7.08
N GLY A 37 14.78 24.56 6.77
CA GLY A 37 16.12 24.01 6.92
C GLY A 37 17.14 24.81 6.12
N ILE A 38 16.92 24.98 4.82
CA ILE A 38 17.82 25.74 3.93
C ILE A 38 17.97 27.20 4.39
N GLU A 39 16.86 27.86 4.71
CA GLU A 39 16.87 29.25 5.22
C GLU A 39 17.64 29.34 6.56
N GLY A 40 17.50 28.34 7.42
CA GLY A 40 18.22 28.23 8.69
C GLY A 40 19.73 28.10 8.50
N HIS A 41 20.19 27.21 7.61
CA HIS A 41 21.61 27.05 7.28
C HIS A 41 22.20 28.36 6.74
N ALA A 42 21.50 29.01 5.80
CA ALA A 42 21.90 30.30 5.25
C ALA A 42 21.97 31.41 6.32
N ARG A 43 21.09 31.38 7.32
CA ARG A 43 21.09 32.32 8.45
C ARG A 43 22.31 32.12 9.34
N VAL A 44 22.69 30.88 9.65
CA VAL A 44 23.91 30.59 10.43
C VAL A 44 25.15 31.07 9.68
N ALA A 45 25.28 30.72 8.39
CA ALA A 45 26.41 31.13 7.57
C ALA A 45 26.57 32.67 7.51
N LYS A 46 25.47 33.42 7.34
CA LYS A 46 25.49 34.90 7.35
C LYS A 46 25.91 35.53 8.68
N ARG A 47 25.80 34.81 9.80
CA ARG A 47 26.23 35.28 11.13
C ARG A 47 27.74 35.10 11.34
N ARG A 48 28.42 34.36 10.47
CA ARG A 48 29.88 34.16 10.51
C ARG A 48 30.59 35.30 9.76
N GLY A 49 31.86 35.56 10.10
CA GLY A 49 32.64 36.70 9.59
C GLY A 49 33.25 36.46 8.19
N GLU A 50 33.98 37.46 7.67
CA GLU A 50 34.54 37.46 6.30
C GLU A 50 35.51 36.30 5.96
N GLY A 51 36.05 35.60 6.96
CA GLY A 51 36.93 34.44 6.78
C GLY A 51 36.25 33.07 6.77
N TYR A 52 34.92 33.01 6.96
CA TYR A 52 34.18 31.74 7.05
C TYR A 52 33.90 31.15 5.67
N GLU A 53 34.25 29.88 5.49
CA GLU A 53 34.06 29.14 4.24
C GLU A 53 32.77 28.31 4.33
N ALA A 54 31.68 28.80 3.75
CA ALA A 54 30.39 28.11 3.74
C ALA A 54 30.28 27.09 2.58
N GLU A 55 29.47 26.03 2.78
CA GLU A 55 29.14 25.03 1.75
C GLU A 55 30.38 24.35 1.13
N LEU A 56 31.36 24.02 1.98
CA LEU A 56 32.67 23.52 1.58
C LEU A 56 32.57 22.11 0.96
N PRO A 57 32.82 21.94 -0.35
CA PRO A 57 32.82 20.62 -0.98
C PRO A 57 34.05 19.83 -0.53
N LEU A 58 33.83 18.63 -0.02
CA LEU A 58 34.89 17.75 0.46
C LEU A 58 34.77 16.38 -0.21
N SER A 59 35.90 15.76 -0.51
CA SER A 59 35.93 14.40 -1.05
C SER A 59 37.23 13.67 -0.75
N ALA A 60 37.16 12.35 -0.62
CA ALA A 60 38.31 11.47 -0.57
C ALA A 60 38.02 10.15 -1.28
N THR A 61 39.09 9.40 -1.52
CA THR A 61 39.02 8.02 -1.99
C THR A 61 39.66 7.11 -0.96
N PHE A 62 39.02 5.99 -0.64
CA PHE A 62 39.52 4.97 0.28
C PHE A 62 39.23 3.58 -0.29
N GLU A 63 40.28 2.79 -0.59
CA GLU A 63 40.15 1.42 -1.13
C GLU A 63 39.17 1.33 -2.32
N GLY A 64 39.25 2.27 -3.25
CA GLY A 64 38.34 2.37 -4.40
C GLY A 64 36.92 2.89 -4.09
N LEU A 65 36.58 3.28 -2.87
CA LEU A 65 35.35 4.02 -2.53
C LEU A 65 35.60 5.52 -2.63
N SER A 66 34.83 6.21 -3.46
CA SER A 66 34.77 7.68 -3.47
C SER A 66 33.68 8.17 -2.52
N VAL A 67 34.10 8.90 -1.49
CA VAL A 67 33.19 9.57 -0.54
C VAL A 67 33.22 11.06 -0.82
N SER A 68 32.04 11.67 -0.97
CA SER A 68 31.94 13.12 -1.23
C SER A 68 30.74 13.75 -0.52
N GLY A 69 30.84 15.02 -0.20
CA GLY A 69 29.74 15.79 0.38
C GLY A 69 30.06 17.27 0.44
N ARG A 70 29.21 18.02 1.14
CA ARG A 70 29.41 19.44 1.43
C ARG A 70 29.24 19.63 2.93
N ALA A 71 30.30 20.09 3.60
CA ALA A 71 30.21 20.52 4.99
C ALA A 71 29.56 21.91 5.03
N ASP A 72 28.79 22.20 6.07
CA ASP A 72 28.06 23.46 6.16
C ASP A 72 29.00 24.68 6.28
N GLY A 73 30.15 24.53 6.96
CA GLY A 73 31.29 25.41 6.72
C GLY A 73 32.46 25.26 7.68
N PHE A 74 33.52 26.01 7.41
CA PHE A 74 34.79 25.97 8.14
C PHE A 74 35.25 27.38 8.50
N ASP A 75 35.70 27.56 9.74
CA ASP A 75 36.36 28.77 10.23
C ASP A 75 37.87 28.51 10.35
N PRO A 76 38.69 29.03 9.42
CA PRO A 76 40.15 28.84 9.44
C PRO A 76 40.82 29.50 10.64
N ALA A 77 40.27 30.60 11.16
CA ALA A 77 40.88 31.33 12.28
C ALA A 77 40.70 30.57 13.60
N ALA A 78 39.55 29.93 13.77
CA ALA A 78 39.26 29.07 14.92
C ALA A 78 39.69 27.61 14.71
N ASN A 79 40.19 27.24 13.52
CA ASN A 79 40.42 25.86 13.09
C ASN A 79 39.20 24.95 13.38
N ARG A 80 38.00 25.44 13.04
CA ARG A 80 36.73 24.84 13.44
C ARG A 80 35.86 24.48 12.25
N LEU A 81 35.44 23.22 12.17
CA LEU A 81 34.50 22.72 11.18
C LEU A 81 33.09 22.64 11.77
N GLU A 82 32.12 23.26 11.10
CA GLU A 82 30.72 23.33 11.53
C GLU A 82 29.82 22.45 10.66
N GLU A 83 28.97 21.65 11.31
CA GLU A 83 27.81 21.01 10.72
C GLU A 83 26.55 21.56 11.39
N VAL A 84 25.66 22.14 10.60
CA VAL A 84 24.46 22.83 11.04
C VAL A 84 23.26 21.90 10.99
N LYS A 85 22.43 21.94 12.04
CA LYS A 85 21.19 21.18 12.13
C LYS A 85 20.06 22.07 12.61
N THR A 86 19.00 22.17 11.83
CA THR A 86 17.80 22.92 12.22
C THR A 86 16.84 22.01 12.99
N HIS A 87 16.27 22.51 14.10
CA HIS A 87 15.26 21.80 14.87
C HIS A 87 14.15 22.73 15.35
N ARG A 88 13.07 22.14 15.87
CA ARG A 88 12.01 22.82 16.62
C ARG A 88 11.90 22.19 18.00
N GLY A 89 11.57 22.99 19.02
CA GLY A 89 11.45 22.53 20.40
C GLY A 89 12.80 22.33 21.10
N HIS A 90 12.81 21.63 22.24
CA HIS A 90 13.98 21.52 23.10
C HIS A 90 15.03 20.52 22.58
N LEU A 91 16.27 20.99 22.38
CA LEU A 91 17.39 20.19 21.87
C LEU A 91 17.76 18.99 22.75
N GLU A 92 17.61 19.12 24.08
CA GLU A 92 17.86 18.05 25.06
C GLU A 92 17.04 16.78 24.79
N ARG A 93 15.94 16.91 24.05
CA ARG A 93 15.03 15.80 23.72
C ARG A 93 15.32 15.16 22.36
N MET A 94 16.29 15.69 21.61
CA MET A 94 16.78 15.00 20.42
C MET A 94 17.36 13.67 20.84
N ALA A 95 16.82 12.58 20.29
CA ALA A 95 17.25 11.24 20.63
C ALA A 95 18.76 11.07 20.39
N ASP A 96 19.42 10.37 21.31
CA ASP A 96 20.88 10.22 21.29
C ASP A 96 21.38 9.62 19.98
N ASN A 97 20.60 8.73 19.38
CA ASN A 97 20.85 8.15 18.07
C ASN A 97 20.96 9.18 16.92
N GLN A 98 20.13 10.22 16.92
CA GLN A 98 20.17 11.29 15.91
C GLN A 98 21.39 12.18 16.12
N ARG A 99 21.72 12.47 17.39
CA ARG A 99 22.91 13.26 17.73
C ARG A 99 24.18 12.52 17.38
N ALA A 100 24.25 11.22 17.65
CA ALA A 100 25.36 10.35 17.24
C ALA A 100 25.59 10.38 15.73
N LEU A 101 24.51 10.34 14.95
CA LEU A 101 24.57 10.43 13.49
C LEU A 101 25.10 11.79 13.00
N HIS A 102 24.71 12.89 13.65
CA HIS A 102 25.26 14.22 13.33
C HIS A 102 26.76 14.29 13.65
N TRP A 103 27.17 13.75 14.80
CA TRP A 103 28.59 13.63 15.15
C TRP A 103 29.38 12.79 14.14
N ALA A 104 28.79 11.68 13.66
CA ALA A 104 29.41 10.87 12.63
C ALA A 104 29.60 11.65 11.32
N GLN A 105 28.61 12.45 10.89
CA GLN A 105 28.71 13.29 9.69
C GLN A 105 29.85 14.32 9.80
N VAL A 106 29.86 15.13 10.87
CA VAL A 106 30.91 16.15 11.05
C VAL A 106 32.30 15.52 11.25
N SER A 107 32.39 14.33 11.86
CA SER A 107 33.66 13.59 12.00
C SER A 107 34.19 13.11 10.66
N VAL A 108 33.33 12.61 9.77
CA VAL A 108 33.74 12.24 8.40
C VAL A 108 34.20 13.48 7.63
N TYR A 109 33.46 14.59 7.67
CA TYR A 109 33.92 15.84 7.05
C TYR A 109 35.24 16.33 7.65
N GLY A 110 35.43 16.20 8.96
CA GLY A 110 36.68 16.52 9.64
C GLY A 110 37.85 15.70 9.11
N ALA A 111 37.69 14.40 8.91
CA ALA A 111 38.71 13.54 8.31
C ALA A 111 39.08 13.99 6.89
N LEU A 112 38.07 14.27 6.05
CA LEU A 112 38.26 14.76 4.69
C LEU A 112 39.03 16.08 4.67
N LEU A 113 38.65 17.02 5.54
CA LEU A 113 39.28 18.33 5.63
C LEU A 113 40.71 18.25 6.15
N CYS A 114 40.97 17.44 7.19
CA CYS A 114 42.31 17.17 7.70
C CYS A 114 43.24 16.65 6.61
N ALA A 115 42.75 15.70 5.81
CA ALA A 115 43.52 15.12 4.70
C ALA A 115 43.78 16.15 3.58
N GLU A 116 42.77 16.92 3.20
CA GLU A 116 42.88 17.93 2.13
C GLU A 116 43.84 19.07 2.51
N ARG A 117 43.75 19.57 3.75
CA ARG A 117 44.51 20.72 4.24
C ARG A 117 45.76 20.37 5.05
N ARG A 118 46.03 19.09 5.27
CA ARG A 118 47.15 18.58 6.10
C ARG A 118 47.14 19.16 7.51
N LEU A 119 45.97 19.15 8.16
CA LEU A 119 45.80 19.59 9.54
C LEU A 119 46.06 18.42 10.49
N ASP A 120 46.79 18.64 11.58
CA ASP A 120 47.06 17.61 12.60
C ASP A 120 45.87 17.39 13.55
N SER A 121 45.03 18.41 13.71
CA SER A 121 43.81 18.39 14.53
C SER A 121 42.84 19.48 14.09
N LEU A 122 41.57 19.36 14.46
CA LEU A 122 40.59 20.44 14.36
C LEU A 122 39.51 20.36 15.44
N THR A 123 38.83 21.47 15.65
CA THR A 123 37.61 21.53 16.46
C THR A 123 36.41 21.16 15.59
N LEU A 124 35.70 20.09 15.92
CA LEU A 124 34.39 19.78 15.33
C LEU A 124 33.29 20.50 16.08
N ALA A 125 32.31 21.05 15.37
CA ALA A 125 31.18 21.75 15.96
C ALA A 125 29.85 21.30 15.33
N LEU A 126 28.92 20.85 16.18
CA LEU A 126 27.51 20.73 15.81
C LEU A 126 26.78 22.01 16.20
N VAL A 127 26.22 22.69 15.22
CA VAL A 127 25.46 23.94 15.43
C VAL A 127 23.98 23.64 15.27
N TYR A 128 23.26 23.59 16.38
CA TYR A 128 21.82 23.42 16.40
C TYR A 128 21.12 24.77 16.38
N LEU A 129 20.37 25.03 15.31
CA LEU A 129 19.55 26.23 15.17
C LEU A 129 18.09 25.89 15.47
N ASP A 130 17.54 26.51 16.52
CA ASP A 130 16.10 26.58 16.72
C ASP A 130 15.51 27.58 15.73
N ILE A 131 14.73 27.10 14.77
CA ILE A 131 14.15 27.95 13.73
C ILE A 131 13.05 28.89 14.24
N THR A 132 12.48 28.62 15.41
CA THR A 132 11.43 29.45 16.03
C THR A 132 12.05 30.60 16.81
N THR A 133 13.03 30.31 17.68
CA THR A 133 13.67 31.35 18.51
C THR A 133 14.87 32.01 17.82
N GLY A 134 15.45 31.37 16.81
CA GLY A 134 16.69 31.78 16.15
C GLY A 134 17.94 31.59 17.01
N ARG A 135 17.83 30.90 18.14
CA ARG A 135 18.93 30.60 19.07
C ARG A 135 19.79 29.47 18.52
N GLU A 136 21.11 29.66 18.61
CA GLU A 136 22.11 28.63 18.29
C GLU A 136 22.56 27.94 19.58
N THR A 137 22.66 26.62 19.53
CA THR A 137 23.37 25.81 20.54
C THR A 137 24.53 25.13 19.85
N VAL A 138 25.75 25.40 20.30
CA VAL A 138 26.98 24.87 19.70
C VAL A 138 27.55 23.82 20.64
N LEU A 139 27.73 22.61 20.14
CA LEU A 139 28.46 21.54 20.82
C LEU A 139 29.78 21.34 20.11
N THR A 140 30.89 21.44 20.83
CA THR A 140 32.23 21.28 20.26
C THR A 140 32.95 20.06 20.79
N LYS A 141 33.84 19.50 19.96
CA LYS A 141 34.75 18.43 20.33
C LYS A 141 36.07 18.61 19.59
N GLU A 142 37.18 18.62 20.32
CA GLU A 142 38.50 18.53 19.73
C GLU A 142 38.76 17.11 19.21
N ALA A 143 39.34 16.99 18.02
CA ALA A 143 39.70 15.70 17.46
C ALA A 143 41.02 15.79 16.69
N SER A 144 41.87 14.78 16.85
CA SER A 144 43.08 14.65 16.06
C SER A 144 42.77 14.10 14.66
N ALA A 145 43.62 14.42 13.69
CA ALA A 145 43.52 13.89 12.34
C ALA A 145 43.57 12.36 12.31
N ILE A 146 44.36 11.75 13.22
CA ILE A 146 44.51 10.30 13.34
C ILE A 146 43.18 9.65 13.77
N GLU A 147 42.50 10.20 14.79
CA GLU A 147 41.21 9.68 15.26
C GLU A 147 40.12 9.80 14.19
N LEU A 148 40.07 10.95 13.51
CA LEU A 148 39.10 11.21 12.45
C LEU A 148 39.32 10.31 11.24
N GLN A 149 40.58 10.13 10.84
CA GLN A 149 40.95 9.21 9.78
C GLN A 149 40.55 7.78 10.14
N ALA A 150 40.89 7.29 11.33
CA ALA A 150 40.51 5.95 11.78
C ALA A 150 38.97 5.75 11.80
N PHE A 151 38.22 6.77 12.22
CA PHE A 151 36.76 6.75 12.18
C PHE A 151 36.23 6.68 10.73
N PHE A 152 36.73 7.54 9.84
CA PHE A 152 36.35 7.58 8.42
C PHE A 152 36.62 6.24 7.73
N GLU A 153 37.81 5.66 7.93
CA GLU A 153 38.18 4.37 7.36
C GLU A 153 37.29 3.25 7.88
N THR A 154 36.93 3.27 9.17
CA THR A 154 35.99 2.28 9.74
C THR A 154 34.62 2.35 9.06
N GLN A 155 34.08 3.56 8.84
CA GLN A 155 32.83 3.71 8.12
C GLN A 155 32.96 3.22 6.66
N CYS A 156 34.05 3.59 5.98
CA CYS A 156 34.29 3.17 4.61
C CYS A 156 34.39 1.64 4.47
N ARG A 157 35.14 0.96 5.36
CA ARG A 157 35.25 -0.51 5.36
C ARG A 157 33.90 -1.19 5.59
N ARG A 158 33.08 -0.67 6.53
CA ARG A 158 31.72 -1.21 6.78
C ARG A 158 30.84 -1.08 5.53
N PHE A 159 30.89 0.05 4.85
CA PHE A 159 30.15 0.28 3.62
C PHE A 159 30.67 -0.55 2.44
N LEU A 160 31.99 -0.67 2.29
CA LEU A 160 32.61 -1.49 1.25
C LEU A 160 32.25 -2.97 1.41
N ALA A 161 32.35 -3.51 2.63
CA ALA A 161 31.95 -4.89 2.92
C ALA A 161 30.50 -5.15 2.52
N TRP A 162 29.61 -4.19 2.79
CA TRP A 162 28.23 -4.22 2.32
C TRP A 162 28.10 -4.16 0.80
N ALA A 163 28.72 -3.16 0.16
CA ALA A 163 28.60 -2.94 -1.27
C ALA A 163 29.14 -4.12 -2.08
N GLU A 164 30.20 -4.76 -1.62
CA GLU A 164 30.76 -5.98 -2.21
C GLU A 164 29.85 -7.19 -2.00
N GLN A 165 29.28 -7.36 -0.81
CA GLN A 165 28.30 -8.41 -0.53
C GLN A 165 27.09 -8.28 -1.46
N GLU A 166 26.56 -7.08 -1.64
CA GLU A 166 25.42 -6.82 -2.53
C GLU A 166 25.78 -7.01 -4.00
N ALA A 167 26.99 -6.61 -4.42
CA ALA A 167 27.46 -6.84 -5.79
C ALA A 167 27.59 -8.34 -6.09
N ARG A 168 28.23 -9.11 -5.20
CA ARG A 168 28.34 -10.58 -5.33
C ARG A 168 26.98 -11.25 -5.30
N HIS A 169 26.05 -10.76 -4.48
CA HIS A 169 24.68 -11.25 -4.44
C HIS A 169 23.96 -11.02 -5.78
N ARG A 170 24.00 -9.79 -6.31
CA ARG A 170 23.40 -9.44 -7.60
C ARG A 170 23.97 -10.26 -8.74
N GLU A 171 25.29 -10.46 -8.78
CA GLU A 171 25.93 -11.30 -9.79
C GLU A 171 25.42 -12.75 -9.72
N ARG A 172 25.45 -13.39 -8.54
CA ARG A 172 24.92 -14.75 -8.37
C ARG A 172 23.43 -14.85 -8.71
N ARG A 173 22.64 -13.86 -8.30
CA ARG A 173 21.21 -13.78 -8.58
C ARG A 173 20.97 -13.69 -10.08
N ASP A 174 21.70 -12.82 -10.76
CA ASP A 174 21.52 -12.56 -12.17
C ASP A 174 21.95 -13.75 -13.03
N THR A 175 23.03 -14.45 -12.66
CA THR A 175 23.41 -15.73 -13.26
C THR A 175 22.31 -16.78 -13.10
N ALA A 176 21.82 -16.99 -11.87
CA ALA A 176 20.76 -17.96 -11.60
C ALA A 176 19.43 -17.63 -12.33
N LEU A 177 19.07 -16.35 -12.42
CA LEU A 177 17.90 -15.89 -13.16
C LEU A 177 18.07 -16.01 -14.68
N GLY A 178 19.31 -15.93 -15.19
CA GLY A 178 19.63 -16.18 -16.60
C GLY A 178 19.35 -17.62 -17.03
N GLU A 179 19.56 -18.56 -16.11
CA GLU A 179 19.32 -20.00 -16.29
C GLU A 179 17.90 -20.44 -15.90
N LEU A 180 17.07 -19.52 -15.39
CA LEU A 180 15.72 -19.81 -14.93
C LEU A 180 14.86 -20.42 -16.06
N ALA A 181 14.49 -21.68 -15.85
CA ALA A 181 13.56 -22.45 -16.67
C ALA A 181 12.14 -22.37 -16.10
N PHE A 182 11.15 -22.61 -16.96
CA PHE A 182 9.77 -22.74 -16.48
C PHE A 182 9.66 -24.05 -15.68
N PRO A 183 9.05 -24.05 -14.48
CA PRO A 183 9.15 -25.17 -13.52
C PRO A 183 8.25 -26.37 -13.85
N HIS A 184 7.50 -26.32 -14.95
CA HIS A 184 6.65 -27.41 -15.42
C HIS A 184 7.04 -27.79 -16.84
N ASP A 185 6.75 -29.03 -17.24
CA ASP A 185 7.06 -29.56 -18.58
C ASP A 185 6.46 -28.71 -19.70
N SER A 186 5.31 -28.09 -19.46
CA SER A 186 4.63 -27.25 -20.43
C SER A 186 3.84 -26.12 -19.77
N PHE A 187 3.63 -25.05 -20.53
CA PHE A 187 2.70 -23.98 -20.16
C PHE A 187 1.26 -24.44 -20.31
N ARG A 188 0.40 -24.03 -19.38
CA ARG A 188 -1.06 -24.18 -19.53
C ARG A 188 -1.57 -23.35 -20.72
N PRO A 189 -2.73 -23.69 -21.32
CA PRO A 189 -3.36 -22.85 -22.35
C PRO A 189 -3.45 -21.38 -21.93
N GLY A 190 -3.02 -20.47 -22.81
CA GLY A 190 -2.96 -19.02 -22.55
C GLY A 190 -1.82 -18.55 -21.64
N GLN A 191 -1.25 -19.40 -20.79
CA GLN A 191 -0.21 -19.01 -19.83
C GLN A 191 1.09 -18.56 -20.51
N ARG A 192 1.44 -19.18 -21.65
CA ARG A 192 2.60 -18.77 -22.45
C ARG A 192 2.44 -17.37 -23.03
N ASP A 193 1.26 -17.05 -23.58
CA ASP A 193 0.97 -15.73 -24.14
C ASP A 193 0.99 -14.64 -23.06
N LEU A 194 0.45 -14.95 -21.87
CA LEU A 194 0.61 -14.11 -20.68
C LEU A 194 2.10 -13.87 -20.39
N ALA A 195 2.90 -14.94 -20.31
CA ALA A 195 4.31 -14.84 -19.95
C ALA A 195 5.13 -14.03 -20.97
N GLU A 196 4.90 -14.26 -22.27
CA GLU A 196 5.54 -13.50 -23.34
C GLU A 196 5.17 -12.02 -23.29
N SER A 197 3.90 -11.71 -23.03
CA SER A 197 3.41 -10.32 -22.90
C SER A 197 4.08 -9.60 -21.73
N VAL A 198 4.21 -10.28 -20.58
CA VAL A 198 4.91 -9.73 -19.40
C VAL A 198 6.39 -9.50 -19.66
N TYR A 199 7.08 -10.47 -20.27
CA TYR A 199 8.51 -10.32 -20.60
C TYR A 199 8.74 -9.14 -21.57
N LYS A 200 7.88 -8.99 -22.58
CA LYS A 200 7.92 -7.87 -23.52
C LYS A 200 7.65 -6.52 -22.83
N ALA A 201 6.70 -6.46 -21.91
CA ALA A 201 6.40 -5.25 -21.15
C ALA A 201 7.60 -4.82 -20.28
N ALA A 202 8.22 -5.77 -19.58
CA ALA A 202 9.46 -5.52 -18.82
C ALA A 202 10.60 -5.05 -19.74
N SER A 203 10.78 -5.70 -20.89
CA SER A 203 11.85 -5.38 -21.84
C SER A 203 11.70 -4.04 -22.55
N THR A 204 10.46 -3.55 -22.69
CA THR A 204 10.18 -2.27 -23.33
C THR A 204 9.91 -1.14 -22.33
N GLY A 205 9.96 -1.44 -21.03
CA GLY A 205 9.65 -0.49 -19.97
C GLY A 205 8.22 0.06 -20.01
N ARG A 206 7.25 -0.77 -20.41
CA ARG A 206 5.86 -0.33 -20.60
C ARG A 206 4.94 -0.81 -19.48
N CYS A 207 3.80 -0.13 -19.36
CA CYS A 207 2.66 -0.63 -18.62
C CYS A 207 1.90 -1.67 -19.46
N LEU A 208 1.55 -2.79 -18.85
CA LEU A 208 0.72 -3.85 -19.42
C LEU A 208 -0.52 -4.02 -18.54
N LEU A 209 -1.68 -3.88 -19.16
CA LEU A 209 -2.97 -4.24 -18.59
C LEU A 209 -3.40 -5.56 -19.23
N VAL A 210 -3.50 -6.62 -18.44
CA VAL A 210 -3.80 -7.97 -18.96
C VAL A 210 -4.96 -8.62 -18.25
N GLN A 211 -6.03 -8.87 -19.01
CA GLN A 211 -7.12 -9.73 -18.57
C GLN A 211 -6.70 -11.19 -18.74
N ALA A 212 -6.63 -11.91 -17.63
CA ALA A 212 -6.26 -13.31 -17.58
C ALA A 212 -7.28 -14.08 -16.74
N PRO A 213 -7.92 -15.13 -17.27
CA PRO A 213 -8.92 -15.90 -16.52
C PRO A 213 -8.30 -16.63 -15.32
N THR A 214 -9.15 -17.04 -14.39
CA THR A 214 -8.73 -17.89 -13.28
C THR A 214 -8.31 -19.28 -13.81
N GLY A 215 -7.51 -20.01 -13.03
CA GLY A 215 -7.08 -21.37 -13.39
C GLY A 215 -5.88 -21.47 -14.33
N ILE A 216 -5.54 -20.43 -15.12
CA ILE A 216 -4.39 -20.49 -16.05
C ILE A 216 -3.01 -20.39 -15.37
N GLY A 217 -2.97 -20.20 -14.05
CA GLY A 217 -1.73 -19.97 -13.31
C GLY A 217 -1.15 -18.57 -13.52
N LYS A 218 -2.00 -17.52 -13.39
CA LYS A 218 -1.63 -16.10 -13.57
C LYS A 218 -0.37 -15.72 -12.80
N THR A 219 -0.32 -16.06 -11.52
CA THR A 219 0.77 -15.69 -10.60
C THR A 219 2.12 -16.19 -11.07
N LEU A 220 2.21 -17.48 -11.43
CA LEU A 220 3.43 -18.06 -11.99
C LEU A 220 3.72 -17.47 -13.38
N GLY A 221 2.69 -17.30 -14.21
CA GLY A 221 2.78 -16.74 -15.56
C GLY A 221 3.20 -15.26 -15.61
N THR A 222 3.13 -14.52 -14.50
CA THR A 222 3.66 -13.15 -14.40
C THR A 222 4.99 -13.06 -13.66
N LEU A 223 5.20 -13.87 -12.61
CA LEU A 223 6.45 -13.89 -11.85
C LEU A 223 7.63 -14.43 -12.67
N PHE A 224 7.47 -15.61 -13.29
CA PHE A 224 8.51 -16.25 -14.10
C PHE A 224 9.12 -15.30 -15.15
N PRO A 225 8.34 -14.70 -16.08
CA PRO A 225 8.90 -13.84 -17.11
C PRO A 225 9.52 -12.56 -16.55
N LEU A 226 8.98 -11.99 -15.48
CA LEU A 226 9.54 -10.76 -14.91
C LEU A 226 10.87 -11.03 -14.21
N LEU A 227 10.98 -12.13 -13.46
CA LEU A 227 12.24 -12.60 -12.87
C LEU A 227 13.26 -12.93 -13.97
N LYS A 228 12.84 -13.58 -15.06
CA LYS A 228 13.71 -13.84 -16.21
C LYS A 228 14.18 -12.55 -16.92
N ALA A 229 13.37 -11.50 -16.91
CA ALA A 229 13.73 -10.19 -17.47
C ALA A 229 14.67 -9.38 -16.57
N MET A 230 14.66 -9.63 -15.25
CA MET A 230 15.37 -8.84 -14.25
C MET A 230 16.86 -8.62 -14.56
N PRO A 231 17.67 -9.65 -14.89
CA PRO A 231 19.09 -9.45 -15.23
C PRO A 231 19.28 -8.63 -16.50
N ARG A 232 18.56 -9.00 -17.57
CA ARG A 232 18.71 -8.39 -18.90
C ARG A 232 18.26 -6.94 -18.96
N GLN A 233 17.28 -6.58 -18.15
CA GLN A 233 16.73 -5.22 -18.09
C GLN A 233 17.34 -4.38 -16.95
N GLY A 234 18.29 -4.96 -16.20
CA GLY A 234 18.90 -4.33 -15.04
C GLY A 234 17.86 -3.87 -14.03
N LEU A 235 16.86 -4.72 -13.73
CA LEU A 235 15.91 -4.41 -12.66
C LEU A 235 16.61 -4.60 -11.32
N ASP A 236 16.54 -3.58 -10.47
CA ASP A 236 17.07 -3.68 -9.12
C ASP A 236 16.20 -4.59 -8.27
N ARG A 237 14.87 -4.47 -8.43
CA ARG A 237 13.85 -5.15 -7.61
C ARG A 237 12.56 -5.43 -8.37
N VAL A 238 11.82 -6.39 -7.85
CA VAL A 238 10.43 -6.68 -8.23
C VAL A 238 9.52 -6.47 -7.02
N ALA A 239 8.38 -5.81 -7.21
CA ALA A 239 7.33 -5.79 -6.19
C ALA A 239 6.08 -6.51 -6.70
N PHE A 240 5.68 -7.57 -6.01
CA PHE A 240 4.41 -8.27 -6.20
C PHE A 240 3.39 -7.75 -5.20
N LEU A 241 2.47 -6.92 -5.69
CA LEU A 241 1.52 -6.19 -4.88
C LEU A 241 0.12 -6.78 -5.04
N THR A 242 -0.55 -6.93 -3.90
CA THR A 242 -1.85 -7.59 -3.79
C THR A 242 -2.84 -6.70 -3.06
N MET A 243 -4.12 -6.97 -3.30
CA MET A 243 -5.23 -6.25 -2.65
C MET A 243 -5.61 -6.88 -1.31
N LYS A 244 -5.39 -8.19 -1.15
CA LYS A 244 -5.83 -8.94 0.04
C LYS A 244 -4.74 -9.93 0.43
N THR A 245 -4.69 -10.26 1.71
CA THR A 245 -3.70 -11.19 2.28
C THR A 245 -3.61 -12.53 1.55
N PRO A 246 -4.71 -13.19 1.12
CA PRO A 246 -4.60 -14.47 0.40
C PRO A 246 -3.76 -14.42 -0.89
N GLY A 247 -3.78 -13.29 -1.61
CA GLY A 247 -2.97 -13.13 -2.83
C GLY A 247 -1.46 -13.18 -2.55
N ARG A 248 -1.03 -12.79 -1.34
CA ARG A 248 0.38 -12.84 -0.95
C ARG A 248 0.86 -14.27 -0.84
N ARG A 249 0.02 -15.16 -0.29
CA ARG A 249 0.35 -16.57 -0.17
C ARG A 249 0.53 -17.22 -1.54
N LEU A 250 -0.35 -16.92 -2.51
CA LEU A 250 -0.22 -17.40 -3.89
C LEU A 250 1.12 -16.96 -4.52
N ALA A 251 1.56 -15.73 -4.26
CA ALA A 251 2.85 -15.23 -4.75
C ALA A 251 4.03 -15.98 -4.13
N LEU A 252 4.03 -16.17 -2.81
CA LEU A 252 5.05 -16.93 -2.09
C LEU A 252 5.09 -18.40 -2.56
N ASP A 253 3.93 -19.05 -2.72
CA ASP A 253 3.87 -20.43 -3.21
C ASP A 253 4.41 -20.54 -4.65
N ALA A 254 4.09 -19.58 -5.53
CA ALA A 254 4.63 -19.53 -6.89
C ALA A 254 6.15 -19.31 -6.93
N LEU A 255 6.68 -18.48 -6.02
CA LEU A 255 8.13 -18.29 -5.87
C LEU A 255 8.81 -19.56 -5.38
N ALA A 256 8.20 -20.27 -4.43
CA ALA A 256 8.71 -21.56 -3.98
C ALA A 256 8.71 -22.60 -5.12
N ILE A 257 7.69 -22.61 -5.99
CA ILE A 257 7.65 -23.46 -7.20
C ILE A 257 8.76 -23.11 -8.19
N LEU A 258 9.11 -21.82 -8.32
CA LEU A 258 10.26 -21.36 -9.12
C LEU A 258 11.62 -21.69 -8.47
N GLY A 259 11.61 -22.40 -7.34
CA GLY A 259 12.79 -22.78 -6.58
C GLY A 259 13.34 -21.65 -5.71
N ALA A 260 12.64 -20.54 -5.48
CA ALA A 260 13.15 -19.48 -4.59
C ALA A 260 13.14 -19.89 -3.10
N ALA A 261 12.41 -20.97 -2.79
CA ALA A 261 12.24 -21.77 -1.56
C ALA A 261 13.14 -23.02 -1.40
N GLU A 262 13.52 -23.41 -0.18
CA GLU A 262 13.84 -24.78 0.23
C GLU A 262 12.54 -25.21 0.88
N ARG A 263 11.83 -26.15 0.27
CA ARG A 263 10.63 -26.68 0.90
C ARG A 263 11.07 -27.57 2.05
N ALA A 264 10.88 -27.13 3.28
CA ALA A 264 10.90 -28.04 4.42
C ALA A 264 9.78 -29.09 4.22
N GLY A 265 10.15 -30.31 3.81
CA GLY A 265 9.26 -31.48 3.83
C GLY A 265 8.40 -31.77 2.59
N SER A 266 8.78 -31.41 1.36
CA SER A 266 8.12 -31.98 0.17
C SER A 266 8.81 -33.27 -0.30
N PRO A 267 8.15 -34.44 -0.29
CA PRO A 267 8.76 -35.72 -0.71
C PRO A 267 8.94 -35.88 -2.23
N ASP A 268 8.28 -35.04 -3.04
CA ASP A 268 8.27 -35.14 -4.51
C ASP A 268 8.71 -33.83 -5.19
N ALA A 269 9.87 -33.29 -4.82
CA ALA A 269 10.56 -32.30 -5.65
C ALA A 269 11.42 -33.08 -6.68
N GLY A 270 10.87 -33.28 -7.87
CA GLY A 270 11.57 -33.93 -8.98
C GLY A 270 12.88 -33.22 -9.35
N SER A 271 13.89 -34.04 -9.61
CA SER A 271 15.26 -33.75 -10.07
C SER A 271 16.23 -33.10 -9.05
N PRO A 272 17.37 -33.77 -8.75
CA PRO A 272 18.49 -33.19 -7.98
C PRO A 272 19.19 -31.99 -8.66
N ASP A 273 18.85 -31.67 -9.92
CA ASP A 273 19.56 -30.67 -10.74
C ASP A 273 18.85 -29.30 -10.85
N SER A 274 17.74 -29.07 -10.12
CA SER A 274 17.01 -27.79 -10.15
C SER A 274 17.41 -26.88 -8.97
N THR A 275 18.56 -26.22 -9.02
CA THR A 275 19.02 -25.34 -7.93
C THR A 275 18.79 -23.86 -8.23
N PHE A 276 17.53 -23.40 -8.32
CA PHE A 276 17.30 -21.96 -8.17
C PHE A 276 17.55 -21.57 -6.71
N ARG A 277 18.39 -20.56 -6.49
CA ARG A 277 18.45 -19.60 -5.36
C ARG A 277 19.83 -18.94 -5.40
N PRO A 278 19.89 -17.64 -5.69
CA PRO A 278 19.97 -16.70 -4.57
C PRO A 278 19.05 -15.52 -4.83
N LEU A 279 17.73 -15.75 -4.74
CA LEU A 279 16.73 -14.68 -4.70
C LEU A 279 16.39 -14.37 -3.26
N ARG A 280 16.50 -13.11 -2.84
CA ARG A 280 16.03 -12.65 -1.53
C ARG A 280 14.59 -12.20 -1.64
N VAL A 281 13.70 -12.84 -0.89
CA VAL A 281 12.25 -12.61 -0.90
C VAL A 281 11.83 -12.05 0.44
N LEU A 282 11.00 -11.00 0.43
CA LEU A 282 10.45 -10.37 1.63
C LEU A 282 8.94 -10.26 1.55
N GLU A 283 8.24 -10.71 2.59
CA GLU A 283 6.82 -10.40 2.81
C GLU A 283 6.67 -9.18 3.73
N LEU A 284 6.10 -8.08 3.21
CA LEU A 284 5.76 -6.92 4.03
C LEU A 284 4.41 -7.12 4.74
N THR A 285 4.46 -7.05 6.07
CA THR A 285 3.30 -7.21 6.96
C THR A 285 2.98 -5.89 7.65
N ALA A 286 1.68 -5.64 7.86
CA ALA A 286 1.22 -4.46 8.58
C ALA A 286 1.62 -4.51 10.07
N ARG A 287 1.79 -3.35 10.70
CA ARG A 287 2.32 -3.23 12.08
C ARG A 287 1.47 -4.00 13.10
N ASP A 288 0.15 -3.90 13.00
CA ASP A 288 -0.82 -4.59 13.85
C ASP A 288 -0.64 -6.13 13.83
N LYS A 289 -0.18 -6.69 12.71
CA LYS A 289 0.05 -8.13 12.53
C LYS A 289 1.49 -8.57 12.83
N ALA A 290 2.46 -7.64 12.85
CA ALA A 290 3.88 -7.93 13.04
C ALA A 290 4.44 -7.44 14.40
N CYS A 291 3.71 -6.61 15.13
CA CYS A 291 4.15 -6.07 16.42
C CYS A 291 3.92 -7.10 17.54
N GLU A 292 4.98 -7.41 18.29
CA GLU A 292 4.89 -8.26 19.50
C GLU A 292 4.32 -7.51 20.72
N TYR A 293 4.24 -6.18 20.65
CA TYR A 293 3.80 -5.31 21.76
C TYR A 293 2.85 -4.22 21.24
N PRO A 294 1.66 -4.57 20.71
CA PRO A 294 0.75 -3.61 20.06
C PRO A 294 0.27 -2.50 20.99
N ASP A 295 0.15 -2.78 22.29
CA ASP A 295 -0.30 -1.81 23.31
C ASP A 295 0.81 -0.86 23.80
N ARG A 296 2.05 -1.02 23.31
CA ARG A 296 3.19 -0.21 23.74
C ARG A 296 3.60 0.81 22.70
N ALA A 297 4.10 1.95 23.16
CA ALA A 297 4.71 2.95 22.30
C ALA A 297 6.03 2.43 21.69
N CYS A 298 6.35 2.86 20.46
CA CYS A 298 7.56 2.46 19.75
C CYS A 298 8.76 3.34 20.10
N HIS A 299 9.24 3.24 21.34
CA HIS A 299 10.51 3.81 21.79
C HIS A 299 11.17 2.92 22.86
N GLY A 300 12.48 3.07 23.09
CA GLY A 300 13.23 2.15 23.94
C GLY A 300 12.77 2.05 25.40
N GLU A 301 12.28 3.16 25.99
CA GLU A 301 11.71 3.15 27.34
C GLU A 301 10.41 2.32 27.46
N ALA A 302 9.64 2.18 26.38
CA ALA A 302 8.35 1.47 26.38
C ALA A 302 8.44 0.05 25.80
N CYS A 303 9.27 -0.16 24.78
CA CYS A 303 9.34 -1.41 24.03
C CYS A 303 10.74 -2.04 24.09
N PRO A 304 10.88 -3.28 24.59
CA PRO A 304 12.17 -3.95 24.71
C PRO A 304 12.83 -4.26 23.35
N LEU A 305 12.02 -4.36 22.28
CA LEU A 305 12.51 -4.55 20.92
C LEU A 305 12.92 -3.23 20.23
N ALA A 306 12.58 -2.09 20.84
CA ALA A 306 12.99 -0.76 20.38
C ALA A 306 14.28 -0.29 21.08
N ALA A 307 14.50 -0.68 22.34
CA ALA A 307 15.72 -0.36 23.08
C ALA A 307 16.95 -0.94 22.39
N GLY A 308 18.01 -0.18 22.13
CA GLY A 308 19.21 -0.65 21.42
C GLY A 308 18.92 -1.33 20.08
N PHE A 309 17.87 -0.89 19.37
CA PHE A 309 17.49 -1.48 18.08
C PHE A 309 18.62 -1.34 17.05
N TYR A 310 19.19 -0.14 16.91
CA TYR A 310 20.23 0.13 15.91
C TYR A 310 21.56 -0.54 16.25
N ASP A 311 21.83 -0.80 17.53
CA ASP A 311 23.03 -1.53 17.96
C ASP A 311 22.98 -3.01 17.54
N ARG A 312 21.78 -3.61 17.58
CA ARG A 312 21.53 -5.02 17.24
C ARG A 312 21.18 -5.23 15.76
N LEU A 313 20.81 -4.17 15.07
CA LEU A 313 20.37 -4.19 13.68
C LEU A 313 21.41 -4.75 12.69
N PRO A 314 22.72 -4.45 12.79
CA PRO A 314 23.71 -5.00 11.85
C PRO A 314 23.74 -6.53 11.84
N ALA A 315 23.73 -7.16 13.02
CA ALA A 315 23.71 -8.61 13.14
C ALA A 315 22.39 -9.21 12.62
N ALA A 316 21.26 -8.61 13.00
CA ALA A 316 19.95 -9.04 12.51
C ALA A 316 19.81 -8.94 10.98
N ARG A 317 20.34 -7.86 10.38
CA ARG A 317 20.37 -7.69 8.92
C ARG A 317 21.20 -8.78 8.26
N GLN A 318 22.38 -9.07 8.77
CA GLN A 318 23.25 -10.11 8.20
C GLN A 318 22.60 -11.50 8.28
N ALA A 319 22.00 -11.85 9.42
CA ALA A 319 21.27 -13.10 9.56
C ALA A 319 20.08 -13.19 8.58
N ALA A 320 19.31 -12.11 8.43
CA ALA A 320 18.15 -12.12 7.55
C ALA A 320 18.55 -12.20 6.06
N VAL A 321 19.62 -11.50 5.67
CA VAL A 321 20.17 -11.53 4.32
C VAL A 321 20.74 -12.91 3.98
N ALA A 322 21.39 -13.58 4.94
CA ALA A 322 21.85 -14.95 4.80
C ALA A 322 20.68 -15.94 4.69
N HIS A 323 19.59 -15.71 5.43
CA HIS A 323 18.40 -16.54 5.36
C HIS A 323 17.70 -16.44 3.99
N GLY A 324 17.64 -15.23 3.42
CA GLY A 324 17.17 -14.96 2.06
C GLY A 324 15.67 -15.06 1.84
N TRP A 325 14.98 -16.01 2.46
CA TRP A 325 13.52 -16.12 2.44
C TRP A 325 12.92 -15.56 3.72
N LEU A 326 12.24 -14.43 3.61
CA LEU A 326 11.75 -13.65 4.75
C LEU A 326 10.25 -13.44 4.62
N ASP A 327 9.50 -14.54 4.66
CA ASP A 327 8.07 -14.48 4.94
C ASP A 327 7.81 -14.02 6.39
N ARG A 328 6.54 -13.85 6.76
CA ARG A 328 6.18 -13.35 8.10
C ARG A 328 6.82 -14.16 9.24
N GLU A 329 6.87 -15.48 9.14
CA GLU A 329 7.38 -16.34 10.22
C GLU A 329 8.91 -16.31 10.27
N ALA A 330 9.56 -16.44 9.13
CA ALA A 330 11.02 -16.38 9.02
C ALA A 330 11.58 -15.02 9.47
N LEU A 331 10.98 -13.91 9.03
CA LEU A 331 11.38 -12.58 9.44
C LEU A 331 11.20 -12.37 10.94
N ARG A 332 10.09 -12.87 11.50
CA ARG A 332 9.83 -12.81 12.95
C ARG A 332 10.88 -13.60 13.72
N GLY A 333 11.21 -14.82 13.28
CA GLY A 333 12.25 -15.64 13.91
C GLY A 333 13.58 -14.90 14.00
N VAL A 334 14.10 -14.43 12.86
CA VAL A 334 15.36 -13.68 12.81
C VAL A 334 15.31 -12.42 13.67
N ALA A 335 14.21 -11.68 13.64
CA ALA A 335 14.08 -10.48 14.45
C ALA A 335 14.17 -10.78 15.96
N LEU A 336 13.48 -11.82 16.43
CA LEU A 336 13.45 -12.18 17.84
C LEU A 336 14.75 -12.78 18.33
N ASP A 337 15.43 -13.57 17.50
CA ASP A 337 16.75 -14.15 17.82
C ASP A 337 17.80 -13.04 18.07
N HIS A 338 17.62 -11.89 17.42
CA HIS A 338 18.47 -10.70 17.62
C HIS A 338 17.81 -9.64 18.53
N GLY A 339 16.64 -9.92 19.08
CA GLY A 339 15.91 -9.04 19.99
C GLY A 339 15.46 -7.70 19.37
N VAL A 340 15.29 -7.62 18.05
CA VAL A 340 14.83 -6.42 17.34
C VAL A 340 13.36 -6.53 16.91
N CYS A 341 12.72 -5.41 16.59
CA CYS A 341 11.31 -5.41 16.19
C CYS A 341 11.11 -6.01 14.77
N PRO A 342 10.26 -7.05 14.59
CA PRO A 342 10.01 -7.66 13.27
C PRO A 342 9.49 -6.68 12.22
N TYR A 343 8.57 -5.79 12.59
CA TYR A 343 7.99 -4.80 11.68
C TYR A 343 9.06 -3.85 11.11
N TYR A 344 9.94 -3.33 11.96
CA TYR A 344 10.98 -2.39 11.53
C TYR A 344 12.14 -3.11 10.84
N LEU A 345 12.48 -4.34 11.25
CA LEU A 345 13.43 -5.16 10.50
C LEU A 345 12.94 -5.40 9.06
N GLY A 346 11.64 -5.70 8.88
CA GLY A 346 11.05 -5.86 7.55
C GLY A 346 11.17 -4.61 6.67
N GLN A 347 10.91 -3.42 7.24
CA GLN A 347 11.12 -2.16 6.50
C GLN A 347 12.58 -1.94 6.12
N GLU A 348 13.50 -2.29 7.01
CA GLU A 348 14.94 -2.20 6.74
C GLU A 348 15.38 -3.15 5.64
N LEU A 349 14.87 -4.39 5.64
CA LEU A 349 15.19 -5.42 4.65
C LEU A 349 14.55 -5.21 3.29
N ALA A 350 13.57 -4.30 3.16
CA ALA A 350 13.07 -3.87 1.85
C ALA A 350 14.19 -3.26 0.98
N ARG A 351 15.28 -2.77 1.59
CA ARG A 351 16.50 -2.30 0.89
C ARG A 351 17.46 -3.42 0.48
N TRP A 352 17.23 -4.65 0.92
CA TRP A 352 18.17 -5.76 0.75
C TRP A 352 17.58 -6.95 -0.01
N CYS A 353 16.25 -6.97 -0.19
CA CYS A 353 15.55 -8.05 -0.88
C CYS A 353 15.27 -7.72 -2.35
N ASP A 354 15.40 -8.73 -3.20
CA ASP A 354 15.24 -8.62 -4.65
C ASP A 354 13.76 -8.58 -5.04
N LEU A 355 12.93 -9.33 -4.32
CA LEU A 355 11.50 -9.41 -4.55
C LEU A 355 10.73 -9.15 -3.27
N ILE A 356 9.79 -8.21 -3.33
CA ILE A 356 8.93 -7.85 -2.21
C ILE A 356 7.48 -8.24 -2.52
N VAL A 357 6.88 -9.05 -1.66
CA VAL A 357 5.45 -9.37 -1.68
C VAL A 357 4.75 -8.49 -0.64
N GLY A 358 3.69 -7.79 -1.02
CA GLY A 358 3.02 -6.88 -0.08
C GLY A 358 1.65 -6.36 -0.54
N ASP A 359 1.11 -5.43 0.23
CA ASP A 359 -0.07 -4.66 -0.14
C ASP A 359 0.27 -3.58 -1.18
N VAL A 360 -0.69 -3.25 -2.05
CA VAL A 360 -0.62 -2.12 -2.99
C VAL A 360 -0.27 -0.77 -2.35
N ASN A 361 -0.62 -0.56 -1.07
CA ASN A 361 -0.28 0.64 -0.30
C ASN A 361 1.24 0.87 -0.24
N HIS A 362 2.07 -0.17 -0.33
CA HIS A 362 3.53 0.00 -0.28
C HIS A 362 4.11 0.71 -1.51
N TRP A 363 3.33 0.88 -2.59
CA TRP A 363 3.73 1.64 -3.78
C TRP A 363 2.82 2.84 -4.08
N PHE A 364 1.50 2.63 -3.97
CA PHE A 364 0.52 3.59 -4.46
C PHE A 364 0.05 4.60 -3.41
N ASP A 365 0.32 4.40 -2.12
CA ASP A 365 -0.03 5.36 -1.07
C ASP A 365 0.85 6.62 -1.12
N ALA A 366 0.35 7.73 -0.56
CA ALA A 366 1.10 8.98 -0.46
C ALA A 366 2.48 8.78 0.22
N ASN A 367 2.53 8.00 1.30
CA ASN A 367 3.72 7.70 2.11
C ASN A 367 4.26 6.28 1.88
N ALA A 368 3.98 5.70 0.70
CA ALA A 368 4.39 4.37 0.30
C ALA A 368 5.91 4.09 0.46
N LEU A 369 6.24 3.08 1.27
CA LEU A 369 7.62 2.66 1.57
C LEU A 369 8.44 2.34 0.32
N LEU A 370 7.96 1.45 -0.55
CA LEU A 370 8.74 0.97 -1.70
C LEU A 370 8.92 2.07 -2.75
N HIS A 371 7.90 2.91 -2.96
CA HIS A 371 8.02 4.06 -3.86
C HIS A 371 9.02 5.09 -3.32
N GLY A 372 8.98 5.39 -2.01
CA GLY A 372 9.95 6.27 -1.36
C GLY A 372 11.38 5.73 -1.48
N LEU A 373 11.59 4.44 -1.22
CA LEU A 373 12.88 3.78 -1.36
C LEU A 373 13.37 3.74 -2.82
N ALA A 374 12.50 3.46 -3.78
CA ALA A 374 12.86 3.45 -5.20
C ALA A 374 13.34 4.83 -5.67
N ARG A 375 12.64 5.91 -5.26
CA ARG A 375 13.07 7.29 -5.58
C ARG A 375 14.39 7.66 -4.89
N ALA A 376 14.53 7.35 -3.60
CA ALA A 376 15.71 7.71 -2.83
C ALA A 376 16.99 7.01 -3.33
N ASN A 377 16.86 5.80 -3.87
CA ASN A 377 17.99 4.99 -4.32
C ASN A 377 18.07 4.86 -5.86
N GLY A 378 17.21 5.55 -6.61
CA GLY A 378 17.18 5.49 -8.08
C GLY A 378 16.92 4.09 -8.66
N TRP A 379 16.10 3.28 -7.99
CA TRP A 379 15.87 1.89 -8.40
C TRP A 379 15.08 1.76 -9.70
N ARG A 380 15.51 0.82 -10.54
CA ARG A 380 14.73 0.29 -11.67
C ARG A 380 13.81 -0.83 -11.17
N LEU A 381 12.60 -0.47 -10.75
CA LEU A 381 11.67 -1.42 -10.12
C LEU A 381 10.61 -1.93 -11.11
N GLY A 382 10.41 -3.25 -11.16
CA GLY A 382 9.30 -3.89 -11.88
C GLY A 382 8.10 -4.15 -10.97
N LEU A 383 6.90 -3.73 -11.38
CA LEU A 383 5.66 -3.92 -10.62
C LEU A 383 4.81 -5.05 -11.20
N LEU A 384 4.33 -5.92 -10.32
CA LEU A 384 3.24 -6.86 -10.57
C LEU A 384 2.08 -6.50 -9.64
N VAL A 385 0.90 -6.22 -10.19
CA VAL A 385 -0.30 -5.90 -9.42
C VAL A 385 -1.37 -6.93 -9.72
N ASP A 386 -1.60 -7.82 -8.76
CA ASP A 386 -2.64 -8.85 -8.85
C ASP A 386 -4.01 -8.30 -8.42
N GLU A 387 -5.06 -8.87 -8.99
CA GLU A 387 -6.45 -8.46 -8.83
C GLU A 387 -6.63 -6.95 -9.00
N ALA A 388 -5.99 -6.41 -10.04
CA ALA A 388 -5.94 -4.98 -10.37
C ALA A 388 -7.31 -4.33 -10.58
N HIS A 389 -8.38 -5.12 -10.75
CA HIS A 389 -9.76 -4.62 -10.81
C HIS A 389 -10.17 -3.88 -9.53
N ASN A 390 -9.57 -4.21 -8.38
CA ASN A 390 -9.84 -3.52 -7.11
C ASN A 390 -8.98 -2.25 -6.91
N LEU A 391 -7.99 -2.00 -7.77
CA LEU A 391 -7.04 -0.90 -7.55
C LEU A 391 -7.73 0.46 -7.57
N VAL A 392 -8.76 0.64 -8.40
CA VAL A 392 -9.51 1.90 -8.49
C VAL A 392 -10.11 2.25 -7.12
N GLU A 393 -10.86 1.33 -6.52
CA GLU A 393 -11.51 1.58 -5.23
C GLU A 393 -10.49 1.70 -4.09
N ARG A 394 -9.43 0.88 -4.12
CA ARG A 394 -8.35 0.96 -3.14
C ARG A 394 -7.63 2.29 -3.19
N ALA A 395 -7.34 2.81 -4.38
CA ALA A 395 -6.68 4.10 -4.54
C ALA A 395 -7.59 5.27 -4.16
N ARG A 396 -8.91 5.21 -4.46
CA ARG A 396 -9.86 6.21 -3.96
C ARG A 396 -9.79 6.34 -2.44
N GLY A 397 -9.70 5.20 -1.73
CA GLY A 397 -9.48 5.17 -0.29
C GLY A 397 -8.16 5.82 0.15
N MET A 398 -7.04 5.51 -0.53
CA MET A 398 -5.71 6.10 -0.23
C MET A 398 -5.68 7.63 -0.35
N TYR A 399 -6.51 8.19 -1.24
CA TYR A 399 -6.54 9.63 -1.55
C TYR A 399 -7.84 10.31 -1.08
N SER A 400 -8.51 9.74 -0.07
CA SER A 400 -9.65 10.35 0.60
C SER A 400 -9.36 10.61 2.08
N ALA A 401 -10.07 11.56 2.67
CA ALA A 401 -10.02 11.84 4.10
C ALA A 401 -11.42 12.15 4.64
N GLU A 402 -11.66 11.82 5.90
CA GLU A 402 -12.89 12.15 6.62
C GLU A 402 -12.56 12.83 7.94
N LEU A 403 -13.44 13.74 8.37
CA LEU A 403 -13.38 14.38 9.67
C LEU A 403 -14.69 14.16 10.41
N ASP A 404 -14.61 13.57 11.60
CA ASP A 404 -15.77 13.25 12.43
C ASP A 404 -15.95 14.30 13.55
N GLN A 405 -17.10 15.00 13.52
CA GLN A 405 -17.44 16.04 14.49
C GLN A 405 -17.60 15.49 15.92
N ARG A 406 -18.15 14.28 16.08
CA ARG A 406 -18.40 13.66 17.39
C ARG A 406 -17.08 13.29 18.06
N ARG A 407 -16.13 12.74 17.31
CA ARG A 407 -14.79 12.43 17.79
C ARG A 407 -14.04 13.68 18.20
N LEU A 408 -14.09 14.74 17.38
CA LEU A 408 -13.51 16.04 17.74
C LEU A 408 -14.12 16.59 19.04
N ALA A 409 -15.44 16.50 19.19
CA ALA A 409 -16.13 16.98 20.39
C ALA A 409 -15.68 16.24 21.66
N ARG A 410 -15.45 14.91 21.58
CA ARG A 410 -14.89 14.11 22.69
C ARG A 410 -13.47 14.56 23.01
N LEU A 411 -12.59 14.59 22.00
CA LEU A 411 -11.20 14.97 22.18
C LEU A 411 -11.06 16.37 22.79
N ARG A 412 -11.89 17.33 22.36
CA ARG A 412 -11.89 18.69 22.91
C ARG A 412 -12.14 18.73 24.43
N ARG A 413 -12.93 17.81 24.99
CA ARG A 413 -13.19 17.74 26.44
C ARG A 413 -11.96 17.31 27.21
N GLU A 414 -11.24 16.33 26.67
CA GLU A 414 -10.04 15.72 27.26
C GLU A 414 -8.75 16.49 26.90
N ALA A 415 -8.81 17.40 25.92
CA ALA A 415 -7.64 18.11 25.41
C ALA A 415 -6.98 19.02 26.45
N PRO A 416 -5.64 19.13 26.43
CA PRO A 416 -4.86 20.10 27.21
C PRO A 416 -5.32 21.55 27.03
N ALA A 417 -5.06 22.40 28.03
CA ALA A 417 -5.46 23.82 28.04
C ALA A 417 -4.98 24.58 26.79
N ALA A 418 -3.73 24.35 26.37
CA ALA A 418 -3.13 24.96 25.17
C ALA A 418 -3.92 24.67 23.89
N LEU A 419 -4.56 23.50 23.80
CA LEU A 419 -5.30 23.06 22.61
C LEU A 419 -6.79 23.45 22.65
N LYS A 420 -7.32 23.91 23.80
CA LYS A 420 -8.75 24.27 23.94
C LYS A 420 -9.19 25.34 22.94
N ARG A 421 -8.39 26.40 22.76
CA ARG A 421 -8.71 27.51 21.85
C ARG A 421 -8.66 27.10 20.37
N PRO A 422 -7.59 26.46 19.85
CA PRO A 422 -7.58 25.91 18.48
C PRO A 422 -8.75 24.95 18.21
N LEU A 423 -8.99 23.97 19.09
CA LEU A 423 -10.09 23.01 18.94
C LEU A 423 -11.46 23.69 19.06
N GLY A 424 -11.57 24.74 19.87
CA GLY A 424 -12.76 25.59 19.96
C GLY A 424 -13.08 26.31 18.66
N ARG A 425 -12.07 26.88 17.99
CA ARG A 425 -12.23 27.49 16.65
C ARG A 425 -12.69 26.46 15.61
N LEU A 426 -12.08 25.27 15.60
CA LEU A 426 -12.49 24.19 14.71
C LEU A 426 -13.95 23.76 14.98
N ALA A 427 -14.33 23.63 16.24
CA ALA A 427 -15.72 23.34 16.63
C ALA A 427 -16.71 24.45 16.21
N GLY A 428 -16.27 25.72 16.19
CA GLY A 428 -17.05 26.83 15.65
C GLY A 428 -17.25 26.71 14.13
N GLN A 429 -16.21 26.34 13.39
CA GLN A 429 -16.28 26.14 11.93
C GLN A 429 -17.25 25.02 11.55
N TRP A 430 -17.40 23.98 12.37
CA TRP A 430 -18.45 22.98 12.16
C TRP A 430 -19.86 23.56 12.20
N GLN A 431 -20.13 24.52 13.09
CA GLN A 431 -21.45 25.14 13.21
C GLN A 431 -21.72 26.05 12.00
N SER A 432 -20.72 26.84 11.60
CA SER A 432 -20.81 27.66 10.38
C SER A 432 -21.05 26.80 9.15
N LEU A 433 -20.26 25.73 8.97
CA LEU A 433 -20.38 24.82 7.84
C LEU A 433 -21.77 24.18 7.73
N VAL A 434 -22.31 23.65 8.84
CA VAL A 434 -23.66 23.04 8.84
C VAL A 434 -24.74 24.08 8.50
N LYS A 435 -24.59 25.31 8.99
CA LYS A 435 -25.52 26.41 8.71
C LYS A 435 -25.44 26.87 7.25
N GLU A 436 -24.24 27.06 6.72
CA GLU A 436 -23.97 27.46 5.33
C GLU A 436 -24.44 26.39 4.34
N ALA A 437 -24.23 25.11 4.67
CA ALA A 437 -24.75 23.98 3.91
C ALA A 437 -26.28 23.82 4.01
N GLY A 438 -26.99 24.69 4.73
CA GLY A 438 -28.45 24.63 4.88
C GLY A 438 -28.96 23.33 5.50
N MET A 439 -28.10 22.59 6.20
CA MET A 439 -28.44 21.28 6.77
C MET A 439 -28.97 21.46 8.20
N SER A 440 -30.04 22.25 8.37
CA SER A 440 -30.67 22.51 9.68
C SER A 440 -31.41 21.29 10.23
N GLU A 441 -32.02 20.50 9.35
CA GLU A 441 -32.69 19.23 9.67
C GLU A 441 -31.67 18.09 9.84
N VAL A 442 -32.03 17.11 10.67
CA VAL A 442 -31.23 15.90 10.92
C VAL A 442 -31.78 14.77 10.04
N GLY A 443 -30.91 13.92 9.52
CA GLY A 443 -31.35 12.73 8.79
C GLY A 443 -32.19 11.77 9.63
N GLU A 444 -32.89 10.87 8.96
CA GLU A 444 -33.64 9.78 9.60
C GLU A 444 -32.68 8.72 10.18
N PRO A 445 -33.09 7.93 11.18
CA PRO A 445 -32.30 6.80 11.67
C PRO A 445 -31.91 5.85 10.52
N GLY A 446 -30.59 5.70 10.28
CA GLY A 446 -30.06 4.90 9.18
C GLY A 446 -29.91 5.62 7.83
N ARG A 447 -30.40 6.87 7.70
CA ARG A 447 -30.25 7.71 6.50
C ARG A 447 -29.87 9.14 6.90
N PRO A 448 -28.57 9.46 7.03
CA PRO A 448 -28.15 10.82 7.39
C PRO A 448 -28.63 11.84 6.35
N ALA A 449 -28.84 13.07 6.79
CA ALA A 449 -28.97 14.18 5.86
C ALA A 449 -27.61 14.31 5.15
N TYR A 450 -27.61 14.34 3.83
CA TYR A 450 -26.40 14.30 3.03
C TYR A 450 -26.41 15.48 2.04
N ARG A 451 -25.24 16.08 1.83
CA ARG A 451 -25.09 17.15 0.83
C ARG A 451 -23.69 17.12 0.23
N VAL A 452 -23.62 17.24 -1.10
CA VAL A 452 -22.39 17.59 -1.82
C VAL A 452 -22.18 19.10 -1.72
N LEU A 453 -20.97 19.51 -1.34
CA LEU A 453 -20.59 20.92 -1.26
C LEU A 453 -20.05 21.40 -2.62
N ASP A 454 -20.33 22.66 -2.97
CA ASP A 454 -19.88 23.24 -4.25
C ASP A 454 -18.35 23.37 -4.32
N GLY A 455 -17.68 23.44 -3.17
CA GLY A 455 -16.24 23.51 -3.05
C GLY A 455 -15.77 23.23 -1.62
N LEU A 456 -14.47 23.41 -1.38
CA LEU A 456 -13.89 23.21 -0.06
C LEU A 456 -14.33 24.31 0.92
N PRO A 457 -14.70 23.95 2.17
CA PRO A 457 -14.98 24.93 3.20
C PRO A 457 -13.69 25.58 3.71
N GLY A 458 -13.28 26.71 3.11
CA GLY A 458 -12.01 27.37 3.40
C GLY A 458 -11.78 27.69 4.89
N GLY A 459 -12.83 28.11 5.61
CA GLY A 459 -12.76 28.36 7.06
C GLY A 459 -12.43 27.10 7.87
N MET A 460 -12.98 25.94 7.47
CA MET A 460 -12.68 24.64 8.07
C MET A 460 -11.22 24.23 7.80
N VAL A 461 -10.76 24.36 6.55
CA VAL A 461 -9.38 24.02 6.15
C VAL A 461 -8.38 24.87 6.94
N ALA A 462 -8.59 26.18 7.04
CA ALA A 462 -7.73 27.08 7.82
C ALA A 462 -7.73 26.73 9.32
N ALA A 463 -8.89 26.37 9.89
CA ALA A 463 -8.97 25.94 11.28
C ALA A 463 -8.26 24.60 11.53
N LEU A 464 -8.32 23.66 10.59
CA LEU A 464 -7.59 22.38 10.65
C LEU A 464 -6.08 22.59 10.59
N GLN A 465 -5.59 23.44 9.68
CA GLN A 465 -4.17 23.83 9.66
C GLN A 465 -3.74 24.43 11.00
N GLY A 466 -4.56 25.32 11.57
CA GLY A 466 -4.30 25.90 12.89
C GLY A 466 -4.30 24.86 14.03
N VAL A 467 -5.15 23.84 13.97
CA VAL A 467 -5.16 22.73 14.93
C VAL A 467 -3.93 21.82 14.74
N ALA A 468 -3.57 21.47 13.50
CA ALA A 468 -2.40 20.65 13.21
C ALA A 468 -1.10 21.33 13.71
N SER A 469 -0.95 22.64 13.45
CA SER A 469 0.16 23.44 13.98
C SER A 469 0.19 23.47 15.50
N ALA A 470 -0.96 23.72 16.15
CA ALA A 470 -1.03 23.77 17.61
C ALA A 470 -0.76 22.40 18.27
N ILE A 471 -1.26 21.30 17.70
CA ILE A 471 -0.95 19.95 18.19
C ILE A 471 0.54 19.66 18.00
N THR A 472 1.11 19.99 16.83
CA THR A 472 2.54 19.82 16.55
C THR A 472 3.41 20.56 17.56
N GLU A 473 3.08 21.83 17.85
CA GLU A 473 3.77 22.65 18.85
C GLU A 473 3.63 22.04 20.25
N TYR A 474 2.40 21.71 20.67
CA TYR A 474 2.14 21.12 21.97
C TYR A 474 2.87 19.79 22.18
N LEU A 475 2.85 18.88 21.18
CA LEU A 475 3.56 17.61 21.24
C LEU A 475 5.08 17.81 21.23
N GLY A 476 5.58 18.87 20.57
CA GLY A 476 6.99 19.26 20.66
C GLY A 476 7.40 19.71 22.06
N GLU A 477 6.54 20.47 22.74
CA GLU A 477 6.75 20.92 24.11
C GLU A 477 6.48 19.82 25.16
N HIS A 478 5.63 18.84 24.83
CA HIS A 478 5.16 17.78 25.74
C HIS A 478 5.18 16.37 25.09
N PRO A 479 6.34 15.84 24.64
CA PRO A 479 6.40 14.60 23.85
C PRO A 479 5.91 13.34 24.57
N GLY A 480 5.99 13.31 25.92
CA GLY A 480 5.43 12.23 26.73
C GLY A 480 3.91 12.28 26.92
N GLN A 481 3.24 13.35 26.46
CA GLN A 481 1.78 13.54 26.57
C GLN A 481 1.06 13.35 25.23
N ALA A 482 1.73 12.72 24.27
CA ALA A 482 1.15 12.37 22.97
C ALA A 482 0.15 11.22 23.10
N SER A 483 -1.10 11.54 23.48
CA SER A 483 -2.17 10.54 23.43
C SER A 483 -2.39 10.08 21.99
N LEU A 484 -2.73 8.80 21.82
CA LEU A 484 -3.05 8.22 20.51
C LEU A 484 -4.11 9.07 19.77
N ALA A 485 -5.15 9.51 20.49
CA ALA A 485 -6.22 10.31 19.91
C ALA A 485 -5.77 11.70 19.40
N LEU A 486 -4.76 12.33 20.05
CA LEU A 486 -4.17 13.58 19.55
C LEU A 486 -3.32 13.34 18.30
N GLN A 487 -2.56 12.25 18.26
CA GLN A 487 -1.76 11.87 17.09
C GLN A 487 -2.65 11.55 15.89
N GLU A 488 -3.72 10.79 16.10
CA GLU A 488 -4.67 10.47 15.05
C GLU A 488 -5.34 11.74 14.49
N LEU A 489 -5.79 12.67 15.34
CA LEU A 489 -6.34 13.95 14.86
C LEU A 489 -5.29 14.76 14.10
N LEU A 490 -4.03 14.77 14.54
CA LEU A 490 -2.95 15.44 13.81
C LEU A 490 -2.78 14.83 12.41
N PHE A 491 -2.74 13.51 12.29
CA PHE A 491 -2.61 12.83 11.01
C PHE A 491 -3.82 13.06 10.10
N GLU A 492 -5.03 13.03 10.64
CA GLU A 492 -6.26 13.35 9.91
C GLU A 492 -6.25 14.80 9.40
N ALA A 493 -5.88 15.75 10.27
CA ALA A 493 -5.78 17.15 9.88
C ALA A 493 -4.73 17.34 8.77
N LEU A 494 -3.54 16.75 8.92
CA LEU A 494 -2.46 16.83 7.91
C LEU A 494 -2.84 16.16 6.58
N ALA A 495 -3.50 15.00 6.64
CA ALA A 495 -3.97 14.29 5.45
C ALA A 495 -5.05 15.10 4.74
N PHE A 496 -6.04 15.61 5.47
CA PHE A 496 -7.12 16.43 4.92
C PHE A 496 -6.58 17.72 4.29
N THR A 497 -5.69 18.44 4.98
CA THR A 497 -5.13 19.70 4.46
C THR A 497 -4.28 19.47 3.22
N ARG A 498 -3.49 18.39 3.19
CA ARG A 498 -2.69 18.02 2.01
C ARG A 498 -3.57 17.67 0.80
N LEU A 499 -4.62 16.89 1.02
CA LEU A 499 -5.56 16.55 -0.06
C LEU A 499 -6.34 17.80 -0.53
N ALA A 500 -6.65 18.72 0.39
CA ALA A 500 -7.31 19.98 0.07
C ALA A 500 -6.46 20.89 -0.84
N GLU A 501 -5.14 20.89 -0.70
CA GLU A 501 -4.22 21.61 -1.61
C GLU A 501 -4.29 21.09 -3.04
N SER A 502 -4.58 19.80 -3.21
CA SER A 502 -4.76 19.14 -4.51
C SER A 502 -6.22 19.05 -4.95
N PHE A 503 -7.17 19.71 -4.31
CA PHE A 503 -8.58 19.55 -4.65
C PHE A 503 -8.90 20.04 -6.08
N GLY A 504 -9.62 19.21 -6.83
CA GLY A 504 -9.95 19.47 -8.23
C GLY A 504 -11.13 18.62 -8.72
N ASP A 505 -11.26 18.50 -10.04
CA ASP A 505 -12.36 17.76 -10.67
C ASP A 505 -12.34 16.24 -10.37
N HIS A 506 -11.21 15.73 -9.89
CA HIS A 506 -11.01 14.35 -9.46
C HIS A 506 -11.56 14.05 -8.07
N SER A 507 -12.02 15.06 -7.32
CA SER A 507 -12.48 14.92 -5.95
C SER A 507 -13.84 15.59 -5.71
N LEU A 508 -14.45 15.23 -4.59
CA LEU A 508 -15.70 15.79 -4.09
C LEU A 508 -15.57 16.09 -2.60
N CYS A 509 -16.25 17.13 -2.13
CA CYS A 509 -16.39 17.41 -0.71
C CYS A 509 -17.85 17.24 -0.31
N ASP A 510 -18.13 16.39 0.68
CA ASP A 510 -19.47 16.05 1.14
C ASP A 510 -19.64 16.26 2.64
N LEU A 511 -20.86 16.54 3.06
CA LEU A 511 -21.26 16.66 4.44
C LEU A 511 -22.42 15.70 4.73
N ALA A 512 -22.21 14.78 5.67
CA ALA A 512 -23.23 13.88 6.19
C ALA A 512 -23.57 14.25 7.64
N ARG A 513 -24.84 14.43 7.97
CA ARG A 513 -25.32 14.77 9.31
C ARG A 513 -26.25 13.68 9.85
N HIS A 514 -25.76 12.98 10.87
CA HIS A 514 -26.46 11.90 11.57
C HIS A 514 -27.24 12.39 12.80
N GLY A 515 -26.93 13.58 13.29
CA GLY A 515 -27.46 14.08 14.56
C GLY A 515 -27.01 15.50 14.88
N ARG A 516 -27.53 16.05 15.97
CA ARG A 516 -26.99 17.28 16.55
C ARG A 516 -25.56 17.01 17.06
N GLY A 517 -24.58 17.75 16.52
CA GLY A 517 -23.16 17.55 16.84
C GLY A 517 -22.56 16.24 16.32
N GLN A 518 -23.24 15.59 15.36
CA GLN A 518 -22.82 14.34 14.74
C GLN A 518 -22.86 14.52 13.23
N ALA A 519 -21.79 15.10 12.69
CA ALA A 519 -21.57 15.29 11.27
C ALA A 519 -20.21 14.75 10.85
N VAL A 520 -20.11 14.33 9.59
CA VAL A 520 -18.89 13.87 8.94
C VAL A 520 -18.66 14.71 7.69
N LEU A 521 -17.49 15.32 7.60
CA LEU A 521 -17.03 16.06 6.43
C LEU A 521 -16.06 15.16 5.68
N GLY A 522 -16.43 14.76 4.46
CA GLY A 522 -15.57 13.94 3.61
C GLY A 522 -14.91 14.79 2.53
N LEU A 523 -13.68 14.41 2.22
CA LEU A 523 -12.94 14.80 1.03
C LEU A 523 -12.66 13.50 0.26
N ARG A 524 -13.47 13.26 -0.77
CA ARG A 524 -13.58 11.99 -1.50
C ARG A 524 -12.83 12.08 -2.81
N ASN A 525 -11.80 11.26 -3.01
CA ASN A 525 -11.26 11.06 -4.34
C ASN A 525 -12.22 10.18 -5.16
N LEU A 526 -12.56 10.65 -6.35
CA LEU A 526 -13.42 9.97 -7.31
C LEU A 526 -12.61 9.39 -8.47
N VAL A 527 -11.52 10.06 -8.84
CA VAL A 527 -10.61 9.68 -9.93
C VAL A 527 -9.18 9.65 -9.39
N PRO A 528 -8.62 8.47 -9.06
CA PRO A 528 -7.28 8.40 -8.47
C PRO A 528 -6.15 8.62 -9.49
N ALA A 529 -6.48 8.68 -10.79
CA ALA A 529 -5.56 8.81 -11.91
C ALA A 529 -4.44 9.86 -11.69
N ASP A 530 -4.79 11.03 -11.16
CA ASP A 530 -3.86 12.14 -11.00
C ASP A 530 -2.77 11.85 -9.96
N PHE A 531 -3.10 11.04 -8.95
CA PHE A 531 -2.15 10.63 -7.93
C PHE A 531 -1.34 9.39 -8.35
N LEU A 532 -1.94 8.50 -9.14
CA LEU A 532 -1.31 7.25 -9.54
C LEU A 532 -0.42 7.38 -10.78
N ALA A 533 -0.71 8.31 -11.70
CA ALA A 533 0.09 8.48 -12.92
C ALA A 533 1.58 8.71 -12.62
N PRO A 534 1.99 9.58 -11.66
CA PRO A 534 3.40 9.69 -11.27
C PRO A 534 3.99 8.40 -10.69
N ARG A 535 3.18 7.58 -10.01
CA ARG A 535 3.60 6.31 -9.41
C ARG A 535 3.86 5.24 -10.48
N PHE A 536 3.07 5.22 -11.55
CA PHE A 536 3.32 4.34 -12.70
C PHE A 536 4.53 4.82 -13.51
N ALA A 537 4.69 6.13 -13.69
CA ALA A 537 5.84 6.69 -14.38
C ALA A 537 7.18 6.45 -13.65
N ALA A 538 7.15 6.34 -12.32
CA ALA A 538 8.32 6.04 -11.51
C ALA A 538 8.76 4.56 -11.57
N ALA A 539 7.90 3.65 -12.06
CA ALA A 539 8.25 2.23 -12.22
C ALA A 539 8.94 2.00 -13.56
N GLN A 540 9.92 1.08 -13.60
CA GLN A 540 10.57 0.69 -14.86
C GLN A 540 9.59 -0.06 -15.77
N SER A 541 8.72 -0.88 -15.19
CA SER A 541 7.59 -1.52 -15.88
C SER A 541 6.49 -1.86 -14.88
N ALA A 542 5.26 -1.93 -15.35
CA ALA A 542 4.12 -2.28 -14.50
C ALA A 542 3.17 -3.23 -15.21
N VAL A 543 2.89 -4.37 -14.60
CA VAL A 543 1.91 -5.35 -15.09
C VAL A 543 0.75 -5.38 -14.12
N LEU A 544 -0.42 -5.00 -14.61
CA LEU A 544 -1.69 -5.06 -13.90
C LEU A 544 -2.50 -6.21 -14.48
N PHE A 545 -2.82 -7.21 -13.66
CA PHE A 545 -3.50 -8.41 -14.12
C PHE A 545 -4.68 -8.80 -13.24
N SER A 546 -5.72 -9.32 -13.86
CA SER A 546 -6.99 -9.69 -13.20
C SER A 546 -7.88 -10.46 -14.19
N ALA A 547 -8.89 -11.18 -13.69
CA ALA A 547 -9.87 -11.86 -14.54
C ALA A 547 -10.92 -10.92 -15.16
N THR A 548 -11.08 -9.70 -14.63
CA THR A 548 -12.18 -8.78 -15.01
C THR A 548 -11.66 -7.36 -15.18
N LEU A 549 -10.89 -7.12 -16.24
CA LEU A 549 -10.36 -5.79 -16.58
C LEU A 549 -11.04 -5.16 -17.80
N SER A 550 -11.83 -5.95 -18.53
CA SER A 550 -12.61 -5.47 -19.66
C SER A 550 -13.81 -4.63 -19.18
N PRO A 551 -14.06 -3.46 -19.81
CA PRO A 551 -13.28 -2.92 -20.91
C PRO A 551 -12.06 -2.13 -20.41
N ALA A 552 -10.93 -2.27 -21.11
CA ALA A 552 -9.62 -1.74 -20.70
C ALA A 552 -9.60 -0.23 -20.39
N HIS A 553 -10.39 0.56 -21.13
CA HIS A 553 -10.44 2.01 -20.97
C HIS A 553 -10.88 2.45 -19.57
N TYR A 554 -11.78 1.68 -18.91
CA TYR A 554 -12.22 1.98 -17.54
C TYR A 554 -11.03 2.04 -16.57
N HIS A 555 -10.20 1.00 -16.56
CA HIS A 555 -9.03 0.93 -15.68
C HIS A 555 -7.93 1.89 -16.13
N ARG A 556 -7.68 2.00 -17.44
CA ARG A 556 -6.66 2.93 -17.98
C ARG A 556 -6.94 4.37 -17.56
N ASP A 557 -8.19 4.80 -17.73
CA ASP A 557 -8.58 6.19 -17.48
C ASP A 557 -8.64 6.49 -15.97
N LEU A 558 -9.24 5.62 -15.15
CA LEU A 558 -9.37 5.85 -13.71
C LEU A 558 -8.07 5.67 -12.93
N LEU A 559 -7.15 4.83 -13.40
CA LEU A 559 -5.84 4.65 -12.78
C LEU A 559 -4.76 5.59 -13.34
N GLY A 560 -5.06 6.36 -14.38
CA GLY A 560 -4.09 7.25 -15.02
C GLY A 560 -2.94 6.50 -15.68
N LEU A 561 -3.22 5.34 -16.27
CA LEU A 561 -2.20 4.55 -16.97
C LEU A 561 -1.69 5.32 -18.21
N PRO A 562 -0.39 5.24 -18.54
CA PRO A 562 0.17 5.91 -19.71
C PRO A 562 -0.58 5.57 -21.00
N ALA A 563 -0.66 6.51 -21.95
CA ALA A 563 -1.32 6.28 -23.24
C ALA A 563 -0.72 5.09 -24.02
N ALA A 564 0.57 4.83 -23.85
CA ALA A 564 1.29 3.70 -24.45
C ALA A 564 1.05 2.35 -23.72
N THR A 565 0.14 2.29 -22.75
CA THR A 565 -0.21 1.06 -22.04
C THR A 565 -0.73 0.02 -23.02
N VAL A 566 -0.13 -1.16 -22.97
CA VAL A 566 -0.54 -2.29 -23.81
C VAL A 566 -1.73 -3.00 -23.14
N TRP A 567 -2.77 -3.27 -23.91
CA TRP A 567 -3.89 -4.12 -23.49
C TRP A 567 -3.77 -5.52 -24.09
N ARG A 568 -3.97 -6.54 -23.25
CA ARG A 568 -4.04 -7.94 -23.66
C ARG A 568 -5.20 -8.65 -22.97
N GLU A 569 -5.84 -9.53 -23.71
CA GLU A 569 -6.83 -10.46 -23.18
C GLU A 569 -6.34 -11.87 -23.53
N VAL A 570 -6.07 -12.66 -22.50
CA VAL A 570 -5.58 -14.02 -22.64
C VAL A 570 -6.78 -14.94 -22.85
N ALA A 571 -6.67 -15.85 -23.82
CA ALA A 571 -7.72 -16.81 -24.12
C ALA A 571 -8.08 -17.64 -22.88
N THR A 572 -9.38 -17.93 -22.73
CA THR A 572 -9.87 -18.80 -21.67
C THR A 572 -9.50 -20.26 -21.95
N PRO A 573 -9.09 -21.03 -20.92
CA PRO A 573 -8.94 -22.48 -21.06
C PRO A 573 -10.30 -23.20 -21.01
N PHE A 574 -11.38 -22.49 -20.65
CA PHE A 574 -12.70 -23.06 -20.44
C PHE A 574 -13.53 -23.08 -21.72
N ALA A 575 -14.32 -24.13 -21.88
CA ALA A 575 -15.29 -24.33 -22.93
C ALA A 575 -16.69 -23.88 -22.47
N ALA A 576 -17.53 -23.45 -23.41
CA ALA A 576 -18.87 -22.93 -23.10
C ALA A 576 -19.77 -24.00 -22.47
N GLU A 577 -19.55 -25.26 -22.84
CA GLU A 577 -20.31 -26.43 -22.40
C GLU A 577 -20.12 -26.72 -20.91
N GLN A 578 -19.05 -26.23 -20.28
CA GLN A 578 -18.77 -26.41 -18.87
C GLN A 578 -19.68 -25.57 -17.97
N LEU A 579 -20.21 -24.46 -18.50
CA LEU A 579 -20.96 -23.50 -17.71
C LEU A 579 -22.28 -23.19 -18.39
N GLU A 580 -23.35 -23.75 -17.85
CA GLU A 580 -24.71 -23.38 -18.25
C GLU A 580 -25.01 -21.97 -17.71
N VAL A 581 -25.18 -20.98 -18.60
CA VAL A 581 -25.54 -19.61 -18.23
C VAL A 581 -26.95 -19.29 -18.72
N ARG A 582 -27.87 -19.10 -17.77
CA ARG A 582 -29.28 -18.79 -18.07
C ARG A 582 -29.67 -17.40 -17.60
N ILE A 583 -30.45 -16.69 -18.42
CA ILE A 583 -31.06 -15.41 -18.03
C ILE A 583 -32.55 -15.60 -17.72
N ARG A 584 -32.95 -15.32 -16.48
CA ARG A 584 -34.36 -15.15 -16.11
C ARG A 584 -34.81 -13.72 -16.40
N ALA A 585 -35.10 -13.45 -17.67
CA ALA A 585 -35.48 -12.11 -18.16
C ALA A 585 -36.89 -11.67 -17.71
N ASP A 586 -37.68 -12.58 -17.17
CA ASP A 586 -39.00 -12.35 -16.60
C ASP A 586 -38.95 -11.77 -15.17
N ILE A 587 -37.77 -11.72 -14.55
CA ILE A 587 -37.56 -11.19 -13.19
C ILE A 587 -37.01 -9.76 -13.26
N SER A 588 -37.59 -8.81 -12.51
CA SER A 588 -37.00 -7.47 -12.31
C SER A 588 -36.59 -7.29 -10.85
N THR A 589 -35.33 -6.89 -10.60
CA THR A 589 -34.81 -6.69 -9.22
C THR A 589 -34.73 -5.22 -8.82
N ARG A 590 -35.38 -4.33 -9.59
CA ARG A 590 -35.51 -2.90 -9.24
C ARG A 590 -36.28 -2.75 -7.94
N LEU A 591 -35.98 -1.68 -7.21
CA LEU A 591 -36.56 -1.42 -5.88
C LEU A 591 -38.09 -1.58 -5.85
N ARG A 592 -38.80 -1.04 -6.84
CA ARG A 592 -40.27 -1.10 -6.95
C ARG A 592 -40.83 -2.50 -7.24
N ASP A 593 -40.03 -3.39 -7.84
CA ASP A 593 -40.46 -4.73 -8.30
C ASP A 593 -40.00 -5.84 -7.33
N ARG A 594 -39.18 -5.51 -6.32
CA ARG A 594 -38.50 -6.48 -5.43
C ARG A 594 -39.46 -7.47 -4.78
N GLU A 595 -40.57 -6.99 -4.22
CA GLU A 595 -41.54 -7.86 -3.54
C GLU A 595 -42.13 -8.90 -4.52
N ALA A 596 -42.56 -8.45 -5.69
CA ALA A 596 -43.11 -9.31 -6.73
C ALA A 596 -42.08 -10.32 -7.29
N SER A 597 -40.80 -9.96 -7.26
CA SER A 597 -39.72 -10.83 -7.74
C SER A 597 -39.30 -11.93 -6.76
N LEU A 598 -39.69 -11.88 -5.48
CA LEU A 598 -39.25 -12.87 -4.48
C LEU A 598 -39.73 -14.29 -4.81
N ALA A 599 -41.00 -14.46 -5.17
CA ALA A 599 -41.57 -15.76 -5.52
C ALA A 599 -40.85 -16.42 -6.73
N PRO A 600 -40.73 -15.77 -7.91
CA PRO A 600 -40.05 -16.39 -9.05
C PRO A 600 -38.55 -16.64 -8.81
N ILE A 601 -37.88 -15.85 -7.95
CA ILE A 601 -36.50 -16.12 -7.53
C ILE A 601 -36.44 -17.39 -6.69
N VAL A 602 -37.28 -17.51 -5.66
CA VAL A 602 -37.32 -18.69 -4.79
C VAL A 602 -37.63 -19.95 -5.58
N ASP A 603 -38.57 -19.87 -6.52
CA ASP A 603 -38.92 -20.98 -7.41
C ASP A 603 -37.73 -21.41 -8.29
N GLU A 604 -36.94 -20.46 -8.82
CA GLU A 604 -35.74 -20.78 -9.59
C GLU A 604 -34.66 -21.45 -8.73
N LEU A 605 -34.40 -20.90 -7.54
CA LEU A 605 -33.43 -21.44 -6.59
C LEU A 605 -33.77 -22.89 -6.24
N ALA A 606 -35.01 -23.15 -5.83
CA ALA A 606 -35.49 -24.47 -5.46
C ALA A 606 -35.60 -25.42 -6.67
N GLY A 607 -36.01 -24.90 -7.82
CA GLY A 607 -36.06 -25.63 -9.09
C GLY A 607 -34.68 -26.13 -9.50
N GLN A 608 -33.68 -25.24 -9.50
CA GLN A 608 -32.31 -25.59 -9.84
C GLN A 608 -31.68 -26.56 -8.84
N TYR A 609 -31.85 -26.30 -7.55
CA TYR A 609 -31.34 -27.19 -6.51
C TYR A 609 -31.91 -28.62 -6.62
N ARG A 610 -33.20 -28.76 -6.99
CA ARG A 610 -33.82 -30.08 -7.22
C ARG A 610 -33.29 -30.77 -8.48
N ARG A 611 -32.97 -30.02 -9.54
CA ARG A 611 -32.39 -30.59 -10.78
C ARG A 611 -31.00 -31.16 -10.53
N ARG A 612 -30.17 -30.46 -9.77
CA ARG A 612 -28.82 -30.90 -9.40
C ARG A 612 -28.51 -30.50 -7.96
N PRO A 613 -28.75 -31.38 -6.97
CA PRO A 613 -28.39 -31.08 -5.58
C PRO A 613 -26.89 -30.89 -5.41
N GLY A 614 -26.50 -29.88 -4.64
CA GLY A 614 -25.10 -29.56 -4.36
C GLY A 614 -24.99 -28.18 -3.72
N HIS A 615 -23.79 -27.61 -3.77
CA HIS A 615 -23.53 -26.30 -3.20
C HIS A 615 -23.77 -25.16 -4.20
N TYR A 616 -24.60 -24.20 -3.79
CA TYR A 616 -24.88 -22.99 -4.54
C TYR A 616 -24.64 -21.73 -3.72
N LEU A 617 -24.34 -20.62 -4.39
CA LEU A 617 -24.34 -19.29 -3.79
C LEU A 617 -25.35 -18.38 -4.48
N ALA A 618 -26.28 -17.80 -3.70
CA ALA A 618 -27.25 -16.82 -4.14
C ALA A 618 -26.84 -15.42 -3.69
N PHE A 619 -26.65 -14.51 -4.66
CA PHE A 619 -26.16 -13.16 -4.45
C PHE A 619 -27.27 -12.11 -4.63
N PHE A 620 -27.41 -11.23 -3.63
CA PHE A 620 -28.43 -10.18 -3.58
C PHE A 620 -27.83 -8.78 -3.48
N SER A 621 -28.62 -7.75 -3.79
CA SER A 621 -28.18 -6.34 -3.76
C SER A 621 -28.09 -5.72 -2.36
N SER A 622 -28.76 -6.29 -1.36
CA SER A 622 -28.75 -5.81 0.02
C SER A 622 -29.11 -6.91 1.01
N PHE A 623 -28.76 -6.71 2.27
CA PHE A 623 -29.16 -7.60 3.36
C PHE A 623 -30.68 -7.72 3.49
N ALA A 624 -31.42 -6.62 3.37
CA ALA A 624 -32.88 -6.67 3.46
C ALA A 624 -33.50 -7.56 2.36
N TYR A 625 -32.95 -7.51 1.15
CA TYR A 625 -33.45 -8.33 0.04
C TYR A 625 -33.05 -9.80 0.18
N LEU A 626 -31.83 -10.05 0.67
CA LEU A 626 -31.35 -11.38 1.04
C LEU A 626 -32.24 -12.01 2.11
N GLU A 627 -32.50 -11.30 3.20
CA GLU A 627 -33.32 -11.75 4.34
C GLU A 627 -34.75 -12.09 3.89
N ALA A 628 -35.35 -11.26 3.02
CA ALA A 628 -36.69 -11.52 2.48
C ALA A 628 -36.74 -12.77 1.59
N ALA A 629 -35.76 -12.96 0.70
CA ALA A 629 -35.67 -14.15 -0.15
C ALA A 629 -35.40 -15.43 0.66
N LEU A 630 -34.54 -15.34 1.67
CA LEU A 630 -34.23 -16.44 2.57
C LEU A 630 -35.48 -16.88 3.36
N ALA A 631 -36.20 -15.93 3.97
CA ALA A 631 -37.41 -16.22 4.72
C ALA A 631 -38.45 -16.93 3.85
N ARG A 632 -38.66 -16.43 2.61
CA ARG A 632 -39.60 -17.04 1.67
C ARG A 632 -39.16 -18.44 1.21
N LEU A 633 -37.86 -18.67 0.99
CA LEU A 633 -37.34 -20.00 0.67
C LEU A 633 -37.55 -20.98 1.83
N GLN A 634 -37.29 -20.56 3.08
CA GLN A 634 -37.45 -21.41 4.26
C GLN A 634 -38.91 -21.77 4.52
N GLU A 635 -39.84 -20.85 4.22
CA GLU A 635 -41.28 -21.10 4.32
C GLU A 635 -41.77 -22.08 3.23
N ALA A 636 -41.40 -21.85 1.96
CA ALA A 636 -41.87 -22.65 0.84
C ALA A 636 -41.14 -24.00 0.67
N HIS A 637 -39.87 -24.07 1.08
CA HIS A 637 -38.96 -25.19 0.85
C HIS A 637 -38.08 -25.50 2.07
N PRO A 638 -38.66 -25.87 3.23
CA PRO A 638 -37.92 -26.08 4.48
C PRO A 638 -36.88 -27.21 4.45
N GLN A 639 -36.96 -28.10 3.45
CA GLN A 639 -36.04 -29.21 3.26
C GLN A 639 -34.70 -28.81 2.62
N ILE A 640 -34.58 -27.61 2.04
CA ILE A 640 -33.35 -27.16 1.39
C ILE A 640 -32.39 -26.63 2.47
N PRO A 641 -31.17 -27.18 2.61
CA PRO A 641 -30.20 -26.65 3.56
C PRO A 641 -29.77 -25.24 3.14
N VAL A 642 -29.88 -24.28 4.06
CA VAL A 642 -29.52 -22.87 3.81
C VAL A 642 -28.47 -22.38 4.80
N ARG A 643 -27.62 -21.48 4.32
CA ARG A 643 -26.67 -20.70 5.14
C ARG A 643 -26.74 -19.25 4.68
N ALA A 644 -26.56 -18.29 5.58
CA ALA A 644 -26.70 -16.87 5.21
C ALA A 644 -25.61 -15.99 5.82
N GLN A 645 -25.14 -15.05 5.02
CA GLN A 645 -24.32 -13.93 5.48
C GLN A 645 -25.15 -13.00 6.37
N THR A 646 -24.59 -12.60 7.51
CA THR A 646 -25.20 -11.63 8.44
C THR A 646 -24.51 -10.27 8.37
N ARG A 647 -25.20 -9.21 8.83
CA ARG A 647 -24.63 -7.86 8.92
C ARG A 647 -23.50 -7.85 9.95
N GLY A 648 -22.36 -7.26 9.60
CA GLY A 648 -21.21 -7.17 10.51
C GLY A 648 -20.55 -8.52 10.82
N MET A 649 -20.74 -9.54 9.97
CA MET A 649 -20.14 -10.86 10.13
C MET A 649 -18.60 -10.78 10.26
N ARG A 650 -18.09 -11.19 11.43
CA ARG A 650 -16.65 -11.22 11.74
C ARG A 650 -15.92 -12.30 10.94
N GLU A 651 -14.60 -12.20 10.87
CA GLU A 651 -13.74 -13.11 10.10
C GLU A 651 -13.96 -14.58 10.49
N GLU A 652 -14.05 -14.89 11.77
CA GLU A 652 -14.25 -16.28 12.23
C GLU A 652 -15.59 -16.87 11.77
N ALA A 653 -16.64 -16.04 11.74
CA ALA A 653 -17.95 -16.45 11.22
C ALA A 653 -17.97 -16.58 9.70
N ARG A 654 -17.13 -15.81 8.98
CA ARG A 654 -16.94 -15.96 7.53
C ARG A 654 -16.22 -17.25 7.20
N ASP A 655 -15.17 -17.59 7.97
CA ASP A 655 -14.44 -18.84 7.81
C ASP A 655 -15.34 -20.04 8.10
N ALA A 656 -16.17 -19.97 9.16
CA ALA A 656 -17.17 -20.99 9.45
C ALA A 656 -18.23 -21.13 8.33
N PHE A 657 -18.68 -20.01 7.74
CA PHE A 657 -19.59 -20.05 6.59
C PHE A 657 -18.96 -20.79 5.40
N LEU A 658 -17.69 -20.51 5.09
CA LEU A 658 -16.96 -21.13 3.98
C LEU A 658 -16.59 -22.59 4.26
N ALA A 659 -16.25 -22.94 5.49
CA ALA A 659 -15.98 -24.32 5.91
C ALA A 659 -17.20 -25.23 5.70
N GLY A 660 -18.41 -24.67 5.67
CA GLY A 660 -19.64 -25.39 5.33
C GLY A 660 -19.76 -25.83 3.87
N PHE A 661 -18.90 -25.33 2.97
CA PHE A 661 -18.82 -25.72 1.56
C PHE A 661 -17.76 -26.82 1.38
N ALA A 662 -18.02 -27.98 1.97
CA ALA A 662 -17.16 -29.14 1.87
C ALA A 662 -17.48 -29.97 0.61
N PRO A 663 -16.52 -30.71 0.04
CA PRO A 663 -16.79 -31.63 -1.08
C PRO A 663 -17.91 -32.62 -0.73
N GLY A 664 -18.79 -32.92 -1.69
CA GLY A 664 -19.96 -33.78 -1.49
C GLY A 664 -21.09 -33.16 -0.65
N GLY A 665 -20.94 -31.93 -0.15
CA GLY A 665 -21.98 -31.25 0.61
C GLY A 665 -23.10 -30.66 -0.25
N GLN A 666 -24.18 -30.25 0.40
CA GLN A 666 -25.35 -29.68 -0.26
C GLN A 666 -25.88 -28.44 0.49
N GLY A 667 -26.45 -27.51 -0.27
CA GLY A 667 -27.19 -26.37 0.27
C GLY A 667 -26.94 -25.07 -0.48
N ILE A 668 -27.80 -24.07 -0.20
CA ILE A 668 -27.73 -22.75 -0.81
C ILE A 668 -27.21 -21.74 0.23
N GLY A 669 -26.06 -21.14 -0.05
CA GLY A 669 -25.54 -20.01 0.71
C GLY A 669 -26.09 -18.69 0.17
N PHE A 670 -26.54 -17.81 1.06
CA PHE A 670 -27.07 -16.49 0.75
C PHE A 670 -26.05 -15.42 1.11
N ALA A 671 -25.68 -14.56 0.15
CA ALA A 671 -24.68 -13.52 0.35
C ALA A 671 -25.05 -12.22 -0.40
N VAL A 672 -24.44 -11.10 0.02
CA VAL A 672 -24.57 -9.82 -0.68
C VAL A 672 -23.48 -9.71 -1.76
N LEU A 673 -23.87 -9.31 -2.97
CA LEU A 673 -22.95 -9.12 -4.09
C LEU A 673 -21.96 -7.98 -3.82
N GLY A 674 -20.69 -8.17 -4.16
CA GLY A 674 -19.61 -7.20 -3.87
C GLY A 674 -19.19 -7.17 -2.40
N GLY A 675 -19.70 -8.09 -1.58
CA GLY A 675 -19.23 -8.30 -0.22
C GLY A 675 -18.13 -9.35 -0.13
N ALA A 676 -17.78 -9.65 1.12
CA ALA A 676 -16.89 -10.69 1.61
C ALA A 676 -16.83 -12.02 0.83
N PHE A 677 -17.96 -12.49 0.31
CA PHE A 677 -18.10 -13.81 -0.31
C PHE A 677 -18.14 -13.77 -1.84
N ALA A 678 -18.33 -12.58 -2.43
CA ALA A 678 -18.21 -12.42 -3.89
C ALA A 678 -16.74 -12.34 -4.33
N GLU A 679 -15.84 -11.96 -3.41
CA GLU A 679 -14.43 -11.72 -3.70
C GLU A 679 -13.49 -12.40 -2.70
N GLY A 680 -12.49 -13.11 -3.21
CA GLY A 680 -11.38 -13.64 -2.39
C GLY A 680 -11.65 -14.95 -1.67
N ILE A 681 -12.74 -15.64 -2.00
CA ILE A 681 -13.01 -17.01 -1.55
C ILE A 681 -12.56 -18.03 -2.60
N ASP A 682 -12.10 -19.20 -2.13
CA ASP A 682 -11.65 -20.30 -2.98
C ASP A 682 -12.45 -21.58 -2.69
N LEU A 683 -13.40 -21.88 -3.56
CA LEU A 683 -14.29 -23.04 -3.49
C LEU A 683 -14.17 -23.84 -4.81
N PRO A 684 -13.07 -24.58 -5.03
CA PRO A 684 -12.84 -25.31 -6.27
C PRO A 684 -13.71 -26.58 -6.38
N GLY A 685 -14.00 -26.99 -7.62
CA GLY A 685 -14.71 -28.22 -7.94
C GLY A 685 -16.11 -28.31 -7.32
N GLU A 686 -16.44 -29.47 -6.76
CA GLU A 686 -17.77 -29.77 -6.19
C GLU A 686 -18.15 -28.91 -4.98
N ARG A 687 -17.21 -28.12 -4.44
CA ARG A 687 -17.50 -27.19 -3.33
C ARG A 687 -18.44 -26.06 -3.74
N LEU A 688 -18.55 -25.74 -5.03
CA LEU A 688 -19.51 -24.77 -5.55
C LEU A 688 -19.90 -25.10 -6.99
N ILE A 689 -21.07 -25.70 -7.19
CA ILE A 689 -21.54 -26.15 -8.51
C ILE A 689 -22.46 -25.14 -9.19
N GLY A 690 -22.76 -24.01 -8.55
CA GLY A 690 -23.50 -22.95 -9.22
C GLY A 690 -23.69 -21.67 -8.42
N ALA A 691 -24.11 -20.63 -9.14
CA ALA A 691 -24.38 -19.32 -8.57
C ALA A 691 -25.69 -18.73 -9.12
N PHE A 692 -26.48 -18.12 -8.22
CA PHE A 692 -27.65 -17.34 -8.56
C PHE A 692 -27.33 -15.86 -8.34
N ILE A 693 -27.56 -15.01 -9.33
CA ILE A 693 -27.24 -13.58 -9.25
C ILE A 693 -28.53 -12.77 -9.43
N ALA A 694 -29.10 -12.32 -8.33
CA ALA A 694 -30.36 -11.55 -8.25
C ALA A 694 -30.14 -10.03 -8.27
N THR A 695 -29.16 -9.54 -9.03
CA THR A 695 -28.82 -8.11 -9.12
C THR A 695 -27.74 -7.85 -10.18
N LEU A 696 -27.73 -6.64 -10.77
CA LEU A 696 -26.62 -6.17 -11.61
C LEU A 696 -25.43 -5.62 -10.81
N GLY A 697 -25.49 -5.63 -9.46
CA GLY A 697 -24.44 -5.11 -8.60
C GLY A 697 -24.25 -3.59 -8.69
N LEU A 698 -25.25 -2.87 -9.25
CA LEU A 698 -25.19 -1.42 -9.41
C LEU A 698 -25.08 -0.74 -8.04
N PRO A 699 -24.21 0.28 -7.90
CA PRO A 699 -24.23 1.19 -6.77
C PRO A 699 -25.62 1.78 -6.52
N PRO A 700 -25.93 2.20 -5.28
CA PRO A 700 -27.18 2.88 -4.97
C PRO A 700 -27.32 4.18 -5.79
N PHE A 701 -28.55 4.50 -6.17
CA PHE A 701 -28.87 5.79 -6.78
C PHE A 701 -29.08 6.81 -5.65
N ASP A 702 -28.01 7.53 -5.32
CA ASP A 702 -27.97 8.56 -4.30
C ASP A 702 -27.20 9.79 -4.79
N ASP A 703 -27.25 10.88 -4.02
CA ASP A 703 -26.64 12.16 -4.38
C ASP A 703 -25.12 12.03 -4.60
N PHE A 704 -24.46 11.12 -3.87
CA PHE A 704 -23.03 10.84 -4.07
C PHE A 704 -22.78 10.21 -5.44
N ASN A 705 -23.50 9.14 -5.79
CA ASN A 705 -23.29 8.43 -7.05
C ASN A 705 -23.73 9.27 -8.27
N GLU A 706 -24.74 10.12 -8.14
CA GLU A 706 -25.10 11.08 -9.20
C GLU A 706 -24.02 12.15 -9.38
N ALA A 707 -23.42 12.67 -8.30
CA ALA A 707 -22.27 13.58 -8.41
C ALA A 707 -21.04 12.89 -9.02
N LEU A 708 -20.75 11.65 -8.62
CA LEU A 708 -19.71 10.82 -9.23
C LEU A 708 -19.94 10.63 -10.72
N LYS A 709 -21.17 10.26 -11.12
CA LYS A 709 -21.58 10.15 -12.53
C LYS A 709 -21.34 11.46 -13.28
N GLY A 710 -21.74 12.60 -12.71
CA GLY A 710 -21.53 13.92 -13.30
C GLY A 710 -20.04 14.22 -13.54
N ARG A 711 -19.19 13.97 -12.55
CA ARG A 711 -17.73 14.17 -12.66
C ARG A 711 -17.09 13.26 -13.71
N LEU A 712 -17.47 11.99 -13.73
CA LEU A 712 -16.97 11.02 -14.71
C LEU A 712 -17.48 11.32 -16.13
N ALA A 713 -18.70 11.84 -16.27
CA ALA A 713 -19.23 12.32 -17.55
C ALA A 713 -18.44 13.53 -18.05
N ALA A 714 -18.18 14.52 -17.18
CA ALA A 714 -17.41 15.71 -17.55
C ALA A 714 -15.97 15.36 -17.99
N ARG A 715 -15.33 14.40 -17.31
CA ARG A 715 -13.92 14.07 -17.55
C ARG A 715 -13.70 13.05 -18.69
N PHE A 716 -14.61 12.09 -18.85
CA PHE A 716 -14.41 10.96 -19.77
C PHE A 716 -15.57 10.75 -20.76
N GLY A 717 -16.66 11.51 -20.65
CA GLY A 717 -17.87 11.32 -21.47
C GLY A 717 -18.63 10.01 -21.18
N ARG A 718 -18.34 9.33 -20.06
CA ARG A 718 -18.81 7.96 -19.75
C ARG A 718 -19.38 7.82 -18.34
N GLY A 719 -20.14 8.81 -17.89
CA GLY A 719 -20.67 8.87 -16.52
C GLY A 719 -21.43 7.62 -16.08
N ASP A 720 -22.48 7.22 -16.80
CA ASP A 720 -23.31 6.05 -16.45
C ASP A 720 -22.51 4.73 -16.46
N ASP A 721 -21.62 4.57 -17.44
CA ASP A 721 -20.81 3.37 -17.57
C ASP A 721 -19.80 3.24 -16.44
N TYR A 722 -19.08 4.32 -16.12
CA TYR A 722 -18.00 4.29 -15.13
C TYR A 722 -18.52 4.36 -13.69
N ALA A 723 -19.63 5.05 -13.43
CA ALA A 723 -20.23 5.12 -12.10
C ALA A 723 -21.00 3.84 -11.75
N TYR A 724 -21.79 3.30 -12.68
CA TYR A 724 -22.75 2.24 -12.37
C TYR A 724 -22.49 0.91 -13.09
N ARG A 725 -22.47 0.93 -14.43
CA ARG A 725 -22.59 -0.30 -15.23
C ARG A 725 -21.34 -1.19 -15.15
N ILE A 726 -20.16 -0.64 -15.42
CA ILE A 726 -18.90 -1.40 -15.43
C ILE A 726 -18.56 -1.94 -14.03
N PRO A 727 -18.58 -1.13 -12.95
CA PRO A 727 -18.33 -1.64 -11.61
C PRO A 727 -19.31 -2.73 -11.18
N GLY A 728 -20.60 -2.58 -11.53
CA GLY A 728 -21.62 -3.58 -11.21
C GLY A 728 -21.37 -4.92 -11.91
N LEU A 729 -21.08 -4.89 -13.22
CA LEU A 729 -20.83 -6.10 -14.00
C LEU A 729 -19.51 -6.79 -13.63
N ILE A 730 -18.47 -6.05 -13.22
CA ILE A 730 -17.25 -6.64 -12.65
C ILE A 730 -17.61 -7.53 -11.46
N LYS A 731 -18.47 -7.05 -10.54
CA LYS A 731 -18.91 -7.85 -9.38
C LYS A 731 -19.69 -9.10 -9.80
N VAL A 732 -20.57 -8.97 -10.80
CA VAL A 732 -21.34 -10.11 -11.36
C VAL A 732 -20.39 -11.18 -11.90
N VAL A 733 -19.45 -10.79 -12.76
CA VAL A 733 -18.50 -11.73 -13.37
C VAL A 733 -17.57 -12.34 -12.33
N GLN A 734 -17.12 -11.56 -11.32
CA GLN A 734 -16.31 -12.07 -10.22
C GLN A 734 -17.05 -13.11 -9.36
N ALA A 735 -18.35 -12.93 -9.15
CA ALA A 735 -19.19 -13.88 -8.41
C ALA A 735 -19.47 -15.14 -9.24
N ALA A 736 -19.80 -15.00 -10.52
CA ALA A 736 -20.03 -16.12 -11.44
C ALA A 736 -18.76 -16.95 -11.70
N GLY A 737 -17.61 -16.29 -11.84
CA GLY A 737 -16.30 -16.92 -12.02
C GLY A 737 -15.77 -17.67 -10.79
N ARG A 738 -16.60 -17.83 -9.74
CA ARG A 738 -16.33 -18.74 -8.62
C ARG A 738 -16.75 -20.18 -8.92
N VAL A 739 -17.69 -20.37 -9.85
CA VAL A 739 -18.22 -21.69 -10.22
C VAL A 739 -17.21 -22.50 -11.01
N ILE A 740 -16.45 -21.86 -11.91
CA ILE A 740 -15.46 -22.54 -12.77
C ILE A 740 -14.05 -22.03 -12.42
N ARG A 741 -13.20 -22.93 -11.93
CA ARG A 741 -11.81 -22.64 -11.51
C ARG A 741 -10.78 -23.51 -12.22
N GLY A 742 -11.12 -24.77 -12.45
CA GLY A 742 -10.34 -25.77 -13.16
C GLY A 742 -10.94 -26.14 -14.52
N PRO A 743 -10.15 -26.73 -15.42
CA PRO A 743 -10.62 -27.16 -16.75
C PRO A 743 -11.63 -28.31 -16.68
N ASP A 744 -11.75 -29.00 -15.55
CA ASP A 744 -12.70 -30.11 -15.34
C ASP A 744 -13.94 -29.67 -14.54
N ASP A 745 -14.01 -28.41 -14.11
CA ASP A 745 -15.17 -27.92 -13.37
C ASP A 745 -16.36 -27.77 -14.31
N GLU A 746 -17.55 -28.11 -13.80
CA GLU A 746 -18.83 -27.89 -14.46
C GLU A 746 -19.83 -27.28 -13.50
N GLY A 747 -20.66 -26.34 -13.98
CA GLY A 747 -21.68 -25.75 -13.13
C GLY A 747 -22.69 -24.87 -13.85
N THR A 748 -23.51 -24.21 -13.05
CA THR A 748 -24.62 -23.39 -13.56
C THR A 748 -24.59 -21.98 -12.98
N VAL A 749 -24.74 -20.97 -13.82
CA VAL A 749 -24.95 -19.58 -13.41
C VAL A 749 -26.32 -19.12 -13.89
N VAL A 750 -27.14 -18.64 -12.95
CA VAL A 750 -28.46 -18.08 -13.27
C VAL A 750 -28.46 -16.58 -12.97
N LEU A 751 -28.62 -15.78 -14.03
CA LEU A 751 -28.69 -14.33 -13.98
C LEU A 751 -30.17 -13.91 -13.90
N MET A 752 -30.60 -13.40 -12.75
CA MET A 752 -32.02 -13.13 -12.45
C MET A 752 -32.30 -11.63 -12.45
N ASP A 753 -32.35 -11.03 -13.64
CA ASP A 753 -32.81 -9.66 -13.89
C ASP A 753 -33.02 -9.43 -15.40
N ASP A 754 -34.12 -8.79 -15.79
CA ASP A 754 -34.44 -8.41 -17.19
C ASP A 754 -33.30 -7.63 -17.87
N ARG A 755 -32.53 -6.85 -17.11
CA ARG A 755 -31.45 -6.02 -17.66
C ARG A 755 -30.30 -6.86 -18.20
N PHE A 756 -30.12 -8.11 -17.76
CA PHE A 756 -29.09 -8.98 -18.32
C PHE A 756 -29.35 -9.32 -19.78
N ALA A 757 -30.61 -9.30 -20.24
CA ALA A 757 -30.95 -9.55 -21.65
C ALA A 757 -30.61 -8.36 -22.57
N ARG A 758 -30.36 -7.17 -22.02
CA ARG A 758 -30.06 -5.96 -22.81
C ARG A 758 -28.71 -6.10 -23.52
N ARG A 759 -28.66 -5.65 -24.77
CA ARG A 759 -27.46 -5.78 -25.64
C ARG A 759 -26.21 -5.20 -24.99
N GLU A 760 -26.31 -4.03 -24.37
CA GLU A 760 -25.21 -3.35 -23.71
C GLU A 760 -24.69 -4.09 -22.46
N VAL A 761 -25.52 -4.90 -21.81
CA VAL A 761 -25.12 -5.73 -20.67
C VAL A 761 -24.53 -7.05 -21.16
N ARG A 762 -25.20 -7.73 -22.10
CA ARG A 762 -24.71 -8.99 -22.70
C ARG A 762 -23.33 -8.83 -23.33
N ALA A 763 -23.08 -7.71 -24.02
CA ALA A 763 -21.80 -7.42 -24.66
C ALA A 763 -20.62 -7.27 -23.68
N ARG A 764 -20.89 -7.23 -22.36
CA ARG A 764 -19.88 -7.10 -21.30
C ARG A 764 -19.74 -8.37 -20.45
N LEU A 765 -20.57 -9.39 -20.69
CA LEU A 765 -20.36 -10.70 -20.09
C LEU A 765 -19.17 -11.39 -20.78
N PRO A 766 -18.50 -12.34 -20.11
CA PRO A 766 -17.40 -13.08 -20.70
C PRO A 766 -17.81 -13.72 -22.03
N GLY A 767 -17.02 -13.50 -23.08
CA GLY A 767 -17.37 -13.90 -24.45
C GLY A 767 -17.46 -15.42 -24.67
N TRP A 768 -16.93 -16.23 -23.74
CA TRP A 768 -17.02 -17.68 -23.79
C TRP A 768 -18.31 -18.24 -23.17
N TRP A 769 -19.12 -17.41 -22.50
CA TRP A 769 -20.40 -17.84 -21.96
C TRP A 769 -21.41 -18.02 -23.11
N ALA A 770 -21.91 -19.25 -23.27
CA ALA A 770 -23.13 -19.50 -24.04
C ALA A 770 -24.32 -19.07 -23.17
N VAL A 771 -24.92 -17.94 -23.52
CA VAL A 771 -26.02 -17.34 -22.75
C VAL A 771 -27.34 -17.67 -23.42
N ASP A 772 -28.11 -18.53 -22.76
CA ASP A 772 -29.45 -18.97 -23.17
C ASP A 772 -30.57 -18.06 -22.62
#